data_AF-A0A377JNK7-F1
#
_entry.id   AF-A0A377JNK7-F1
#
_cell.length_a   1.000
_cell.length_b   1.000
_cell.length_c   1.000
_cell.angle_alpha   90.00
_cell.angle_beta   90.00
_cell.angle_gamma   90.00
#
_symmetry.space_group_name_H-M   'P 1'
#
loop_
_entity.id
_entity.type
_entity.pdbx_description
1 polymer ?
#
loop_
_entity_poly.entity_id
_entity_poly.type
_entity_poly.pdbx_seq_one_letter_code
_entity_poly.pdbx_strand_id
1 'polypeptide(L)'
;MASPAKLEVLKRIKAKKDFKSFVLLKWERYEKKPFMDNWHYDYLCKILESTLPNNLTSGNHLRDCANFETTADFMSSSASKLAQNSQSNAANLNHTQNPNPTHKHEMAESRLSRGAEHWEQGGSSATANAELERDKRGSPLDCRKSGDFFGAKGSGEGINPFLRKEKENTSNDSSHSCEALVHTCQKDNAKPKQQDTLITRLMLNMPPSYGKTEIIARCFIAWALGNYPQRKFIYISYSDELCRKISNQVRDLIKSPFFASVFGKNPLFLQDNANEFVLKEGGGLFVTTLKSAITGFHAHQILIDDPIKVSAMNSKAERNLVNQNFKESVLSRLQDNKSNITILMQRLGDEDLCGFLLDKKNFESHIIDEWKQISLKAINKERETYTIGDYNHIREPNTPLFPQRHNNKDLELLKLQMGEDEFSTQYLQEPMVSEAGFFELAYFKEIPSYECQNQNLYIFVDSALSLNANADNRAIVLIGVENYENTLRYVVRDCVFGIWEESQTIQELISLMLDNPKAKVYIESDGGGLTLERLLLSELVRVNNQRKTNAQSQITNSIKCYTPSRKVSKIEKIKALKPFYNTGFLVFLHNTRGLAQIKKELLGFNPAKPFRKDDCIDCIASCVAHSEVIAPSFGAKAKESKSPIERLRQKARSQRVAWNF
;
A
#
# COMPACT_ATOMS: atom_id res chain seq x y z
N MET A 1 -6.64 -38.55 -39.35
CA MET A 1 -7.08 -37.87 -38.11
C MET A 1 -6.57 -38.66 -36.91
N ALA A 2 -5.97 -38.00 -35.90
CA ALA A 2 -5.52 -38.70 -34.69
C ALA A 2 -6.70 -39.31 -33.94
N SER A 3 -6.54 -40.49 -33.34
CA SER A 3 -7.59 -41.11 -32.53
C SER A 3 -7.90 -40.25 -31.28
N PRO A 4 -9.14 -40.29 -30.75
CA PRO A 4 -9.52 -39.52 -29.55
C PRO A 4 -8.57 -39.74 -28.36
N ALA A 5 -8.08 -40.97 -28.19
CA ALA A 5 -7.09 -41.30 -27.15
C ALA A 5 -5.73 -40.61 -27.39
N LYS A 6 -5.26 -40.53 -28.64
CA LYS A 6 -4.01 -39.83 -28.98
C LYS A 6 -4.14 -38.32 -28.74
N LEU A 7 -5.28 -37.72 -29.10
CA LEU A 7 -5.56 -36.31 -28.84
C LEU A 7 -5.56 -35.98 -27.33
N GLU A 8 -6.11 -36.88 -26.52
CA GLU A 8 -6.14 -36.75 -25.07
C GLU A 8 -4.75 -36.78 -24.44
N VAL A 9 -3.88 -37.69 -24.90
CA VAL A 9 -2.48 -37.74 -24.46
C VAL A 9 -1.74 -36.47 -24.86
N LEU A 10 -1.93 -35.97 -26.09
CA LEU A 10 -1.31 -34.73 -26.57
C LEU A 10 -1.75 -33.52 -25.73
N LYS A 11 -3.02 -33.42 -25.32
CA LYS A 11 -3.49 -32.36 -24.42
C LYS A 11 -2.76 -32.37 -23.08
N ARG A 12 -2.57 -33.55 -22.46
CA ARG A 12 -1.86 -33.70 -21.19
C ARG A 12 -0.37 -33.37 -21.31
N ILE A 13 0.29 -33.84 -22.38
CA ILE A 13 1.69 -33.50 -22.66
C ILE A 13 1.86 -32.00 -22.84
N LYS A 14 0.93 -31.35 -23.56
CA LYS A 14 0.93 -29.90 -23.74
C LYS A 14 0.74 -29.18 -22.40
N ALA A 15 -0.22 -29.59 -21.58
CA ALA A 15 -0.44 -29.02 -20.24
C ALA A 15 0.78 -29.19 -19.31
N LYS A 16 1.52 -30.31 -19.42
CA LYS A 16 2.75 -30.48 -18.66
C LYS A 16 3.83 -29.47 -19.06
N LYS A 17 3.98 -29.20 -20.36
CA LYS A 17 5.04 -28.33 -20.92
C LYS A 17 4.71 -26.83 -20.92
N ASP A 18 3.44 -26.48 -21.12
CA ASP A 18 2.97 -25.10 -21.31
C ASP A 18 1.95 -24.76 -20.21
N PHE A 19 2.26 -23.73 -19.43
CA PHE A 19 1.52 -23.36 -18.24
C PHE A 19 0.12 -22.84 -18.59
N LYS A 20 -0.03 -22.12 -19.70
CA LYS A 20 -1.36 -21.71 -20.20
C LYS A 20 -2.25 -22.91 -20.48
N SER A 21 -1.72 -23.92 -21.16
CA SER A 21 -2.43 -25.17 -21.44
C SER A 21 -2.82 -25.91 -20.16
N PHE A 22 -1.98 -25.87 -19.12
CA PHE A 22 -2.34 -26.39 -17.79
C PHE A 22 -3.51 -25.65 -17.17
N VAL A 23 -3.51 -24.31 -17.20
CA VAL A 23 -4.58 -23.46 -16.68
C VAL A 23 -5.92 -23.82 -17.35
N LEU A 24 -5.95 -23.87 -18.69
CA LEU A 24 -7.17 -24.21 -19.43
C LEU A 24 -7.69 -25.61 -19.08
N LEU A 25 -6.79 -26.59 -19.01
CA LEU A 25 -7.15 -27.98 -18.70
C LEU A 25 -7.62 -28.15 -17.25
N LYS A 26 -7.03 -27.40 -16.31
CA LYS A 26 -7.44 -27.34 -14.91
C LYS A 26 -8.87 -26.82 -14.80
N TRP A 27 -9.22 -25.75 -15.51
CA TRP A 27 -10.59 -25.23 -15.48
C TRP A 27 -11.62 -26.20 -16.04
N GLU A 28 -11.29 -26.84 -17.17
CA GLU A 28 -12.16 -27.83 -17.80
C GLU A 28 -12.44 -29.02 -16.86
N ARG A 29 -11.40 -29.53 -16.16
CA ARG A 29 -11.47 -30.85 -15.49
C ARG A 29 -11.57 -30.81 -13.97
N TYR A 30 -10.85 -29.88 -13.35
CA TYR A 30 -10.81 -29.74 -11.90
C TYR A 30 -11.90 -28.79 -11.43
N GLU A 31 -11.97 -27.58 -12.00
CA GLU A 31 -13.01 -26.60 -11.63
C GLU A 31 -14.37 -26.93 -12.24
N LYS A 32 -14.38 -27.67 -13.37
CA LYS A 32 -15.58 -28.01 -14.15
C LYS A 32 -16.41 -26.77 -14.52
N LYS A 33 -15.71 -25.70 -14.89
CA LYS A 33 -16.31 -24.39 -15.22
C LYS A 33 -15.67 -23.81 -16.49
N PRO A 34 -16.42 -23.00 -17.26
CA PRO A 34 -15.85 -22.29 -18.38
C PRO A 34 -14.76 -21.33 -17.88
N PHE A 35 -13.62 -21.31 -18.58
CA PHE A 35 -12.56 -20.32 -18.35
C PHE A 35 -12.85 -19.09 -19.19
N MET A 36 -12.95 -17.92 -18.55
CA MET A 36 -13.09 -16.64 -19.24
C MET A 36 -11.74 -16.23 -19.80
N ASP A 37 -11.43 -16.70 -21.00
CA ASP A 37 -10.11 -16.56 -21.58
C ASP A 37 -9.86 -15.17 -22.18
N ASN A 38 -8.63 -14.69 -22.04
CA ASN A 38 -8.18 -13.40 -22.57
C ASN A 38 -6.64 -13.35 -22.66
N TRP A 39 -6.12 -12.56 -23.61
CA TRP A 39 -4.69 -12.50 -23.97
C TRP A 39 -3.75 -12.24 -22.79
N HIS A 40 -4.19 -11.47 -21.79
CA HIS A 40 -3.35 -11.16 -20.63
C HIS A 40 -2.99 -12.42 -19.83
N TYR A 41 -3.83 -13.47 -19.82
CA TYR A 41 -3.50 -14.73 -19.17
C TYR A 41 -2.37 -15.47 -19.89
N ASP A 42 -2.33 -15.43 -21.22
CA ASP A 42 -1.23 -15.98 -22.02
C ASP A 42 0.07 -15.24 -21.69
N TYR A 43 0.01 -13.92 -21.64
CA TYR A 43 1.14 -13.07 -21.29
C TYR A 43 1.66 -13.38 -19.87
N LEU A 44 0.76 -13.44 -18.87
CA LEU A 44 1.10 -13.78 -17.49
C LEU A 44 1.74 -15.16 -17.38
N CYS A 45 1.18 -16.17 -18.06
CA CYS A 45 1.74 -17.51 -18.05
C CYS A 45 3.17 -17.53 -18.61
N LYS A 46 3.43 -16.85 -19.73
CA LYS A 46 4.77 -16.77 -20.34
C LYS A 46 5.78 -16.01 -19.49
N ILE A 47 5.35 -14.93 -18.84
CA ILE A 47 6.20 -14.21 -17.87
C ILE A 47 6.62 -15.12 -16.72
N LEU A 48 5.66 -15.85 -16.13
CA LEU A 48 5.92 -16.72 -14.99
C LEU A 48 6.80 -17.93 -15.39
N GLU A 49 6.59 -18.50 -16.57
CA GLU A 49 7.48 -19.50 -17.16
C GLU A 49 8.92 -18.99 -17.26
N SER A 50 9.10 -17.72 -17.64
CA SER A 50 10.42 -17.07 -17.76
C SER A 50 11.12 -16.83 -16.41
N THR A 51 10.43 -17.07 -15.28
CA THR A 51 11.03 -17.06 -13.93
C THR A 51 11.57 -18.44 -13.52
N LEU A 52 11.28 -19.49 -14.29
CA LEU A 52 11.83 -20.84 -14.08
C LEU A 52 13.07 -21.02 -14.97
N PRO A 53 14.12 -21.72 -14.50
CA PRO A 53 15.31 -21.97 -15.30
C PRO A 53 14.98 -22.84 -16.51
N ASN A 54 15.53 -22.44 -17.67
CA ASN A 54 15.37 -23.11 -18.96
C ASN A 54 15.95 -24.52 -18.96
N ASN A 55 15.21 -25.50 -18.43
CA ASN A 55 15.43 -26.93 -18.69
C ASN A 55 14.33 -27.52 -19.59
N LEU A 56 13.32 -26.73 -19.98
CA LEU A 56 12.24 -27.18 -20.87
C LEU A 56 12.60 -27.04 -22.37
N THR A 57 13.68 -26.32 -22.72
CA THR A 57 14.09 -26.02 -24.11
C THR A 57 15.46 -26.57 -24.52
N SER A 58 16.21 -27.22 -23.63
CA SER A 58 17.49 -27.87 -23.97
C SER A 58 17.31 -29.35 -24.35
N GLY A 59 16.97 -29.59 -25.62
CA GLY A 59 17.50 -30.66 -26.48
C GLY A 59 17.55 -32.16 -26.07
N ASN A 60 17.27 -32.58 -24.83
CA ASN A 60 17.52 -33.96 -24.37
C ASN A 60 16.27 -34.82 -24.17
N HIS A 61 15.06 -34.26 -24.31
CA HIS A 61 13.81 -35.03 -24.16
C HIS A 61 13.34 -35.75 -25.44
N LEU A 62 14.02 -35.60 -26.58
CA LEU A 62 13.76 -36.46 -27.75
C LEU A 62 14.09 -37.93 -27.45
N ARG A 63 14.95 -38.22 -26.46
CA ARG A 63 15.18 -39.59 -25.96
C ARG A 63 14.03 -40.12 -25.10
N ASP A 64 13.29 -39.26 -24.40
CA ASP A 64 12.18 -39.68 -23.54
C ASP A 64 10.85 -39.83 -24.30
N CYS A 65 10.68 -39.14 -25.44
CA CYS A 65 9.55 -39.41 -26.33
C CYS A 65 9.66 -40.80 -26.98
N ALA A 66 10.88 -41.24 -27.33
CA ALA A 66 11.10 -42.60 -27.84
C ALA A 66 10.84 -43.69 -26.78
N ASN A 67 11.11 -43.41 -25.50
CA ASN A 67 10.82 -44.33 -24.39
C ASN A 67 9.33 -44.36 -24.00
N PHE A 68 8.57 -43.29 -24.26
CA PHE A 68 7.13 -43.23 -23.99
C PHE A 68 6.27 -43.88 -25.08
N GLU A 69 6.68 -43.84 -26.35
CA GLU A 69 6.04 -44.62 -27.42
C GLU A 69 6.12 -46.12 -27.10
N THR A 70 7.27 -46.60 -26.61
CA THR A 70 7.43 -47.99 -26.14
C THR A 70 6.59 -48.31 -24.90
N THR A 71 6.31 -47.34 -24.01
CA THR A 71 5.44 -47.59 -22.84
C THR A 71 3.95 -47.54 -23.20
N ALA A 72 3.55 -46.70 -24.16
CA ALA A 72 2.17 -46.66 -24.67
C ALA A 72 1.82 -47.95 -25.42
N ASP A 73 2.75 -48.51 -26.19
CA ASP A 73 2.62 -49.81 -26.84
C ASP A 73 2.62 -50.98 -25.83
N PHE A 74 3.33 -50.85 -24.70
CA PHE A 74 3.28 -51.82 -23.59
C PHE A 74 1.96 -51.78 -22.83
N MET A 75 1.37 -50.60 -22.63
CA MET A 75 0.08 -50.44 -21.95
C MET A 75 -1.10 -50.83 -22.85
N SER A 76 -1.03 -50.60 -24.17
CA SER A 76 -2.05 -51.09 -25.10
C SER A 76 -2.00 -52.62 -25.26
N SER A 77 -0.81 -53.22 -25.30
CA SER A 77 -0.64 -54.68 -25.40
C SER A 77 -1.03 -55.44 -24.11
N SER A 78 -0.83 -54.82 -22.94
CA SER A 78 -1.24 -55.37 -21.65
C SER A 78 -2.76 -55.32 -21.43
N ALA A 79 -3.44 -54.27 -21.91
CA ALA A 79 -4.90 -54.19 -21.88
C ALA A 79 -5.56 -55.23 -22.80
N SER A 80 -4.97 -55.53 -23.96
CA SER A 80 -5.43 -56.62 -24.83
C SER A 80 -5.18 -58.02 -24.25
N LYS A 81 -4.11 -58.22 -23.46
CA LYS A 81 -3.87 -59.50 -22.75
C LYS A 81 -4.81 -59.71 -21.56
N LEU A 82 -5.25 -58.64 -20.89
CA LEU A 82 -6.27 -58.69 -19.83
C LEU A 82 -7.68 -58.91 -20.38
N ALA A 83 -7.98 -58.40 -21.58
CA ALA A 83 -9.26 -58.65 -22.26
C ALA A 83 -9.35 -60.06 -22.89
N GLN A 84 -8.24 -60.69 -23.26
CA GLN A 84 -8.22 -62.07 -23.74
C GLN A 84 -8.29 -63.11 -22.59
N ASN A 85 -7.80 -62.79 -21.40
CA ASN A 85 -7.86 -63.68 -20.23
C ASN A 85 -9.22 -63.64 -19.48
N SER A 86 -10.10 -62.68 -19.79
CA SER A 86 -11.46 -62.63 -19.22
C SER A 86 -12.51 -63.34 -20.09
N GLN A 87 -12.16 -63.80 -21.30
CA GLN A 87 -13.02 -64.58 -22.17
C GLN A 87 -12.75 -66.11 -22.13
N SER A 88 -11.78 -66.58 -21.34
CA SER A 88 -11.44 -68.00 -21.23
C SER A 88 -11.88 -68.70 -19.94
N ASN A 89 -12.61 -68.01 -19.03
CA ASN A 89 -13.09 -68.59 -17.76
C ASN A 89 -14.63 -68.65 -17.64
N ALA A 90 -15.34 -68.66 -18.77
CA ALA A 90 -16.79 -68.89 -18.81
C ALA A 90 -17.12 -70.19 -19.55
N ALA A 91 -16.62 -71.32 -19.02
CA ALA A 91 -17.11 -72.65 -19.36
C ALA A 91 -16.82 -73.61 -18.19
N ASN A 92 -17.84 -74.38 -17.80
CA ASN A 92 -17.88 -75.41 -16.75
C ASN A 92 -18.10 -74.93 -15.31
N LEU A 93 -19.37 -74.90 -14.87
CA LEU A 93 -19.95 -75.97 -14.04
C LEU A 93 -21.44 -75.67 -13.72
N ASN A 94 -22.29 -76.63 -14.09
CA ASN A 94 -23.74 -76.68 -13.86
C ASN A 94 -24.07 -77.57 -12.64
N HIS A 95 -25.21 -77.25 -12.00
CA HIS A 95 -26.06 -78.05 -11.08
C HIS A 95 -25.51 -78.33 -9.66
N THR A 96 -26.24 -78.16 -8.54
CA THR A 96 -27.60 -78.64 -8.21
C THR A 96 -28.33 -77.84 -7.07
N GLN A 97 -29.63 -77.62 -7.29
CA GLN A 97 -30.83 -77.51 -6.43
C GLN A 97 -30.82 -77.23 -4.89
N ASN A 98 -31.66 -76.23 -4.52
CA ASN A 98 -32.50 -75.85 -3.33
C ASN A 98 -32.86 -76.89 -2.21
N PRO A 99 -33.55 -76.56 -1.06
CA PRO A 99 -34.21 -75.29 -0.63
C PRO A 99 -34.11 -74.84 0.89
N ASN A 100 -34.68 -73.66 1.18
CA ASN A 100 -35.03 -72.96 2.46
C ASN A 100 -35.84 -73.80 3.52
N PRO A 101 -36.08 -73.40 4.82
CA PRO A 101 -36.68 -72.09 5.23
C PRO A 101 -36.51 -71.52 6.71
N THR A 102 -37.13 -70.33 6.96
CA THR A 102 -37.62 -69.68 8.22
C THR A 102 -36.60 -69.02 9.21
N HIS A 103 -36.80 -67.88 9.91
CA HIS A 103 -37.97 -67.20 10.54
C HIS A 103 -37.69 -65.69 10.92
N LYS A 104 -38.72 -64.80 10.82
CA LYS A 104 -39.25 -63.72 11.76
C LYS A 104 -38.28 -62.72 12.47
N HIS A 105 -38.56 -61.43 12.80
CA HIS A 105 -39.75 -60.56 12.95
C HIS A 105 -39.35 -59.05 13.00
N GLU A 106 -40.25 -58.16 12.55
CA GLU A 106 -40.63 -56.77 12.99
C GLU A 106 -39.59 -55.62 13.13
N MET A 107 -39.70 -54.48 12.42
CA MET A 107 -40.65 -53.32 12.54
C MET A 107 -40.51 -52.54 13.87
N ALA A 108 -40.51 -51.20 13.98
CA ALA A 108 -40.99 -50.11 13.13
C ALA A 108 -40.29 -48.77 13.46
N GLU A 109 -40.53 -47.79 12.59
CA GLU A 109 -40.00 -46.43 12.54
C GLU A 109 -40.72 -45.39 13.44
N SER A 110 -40.09 -44.19 13.49
CA SER A 110 -40.71 -42.85 13.33
C SER A 110 -40.97 -42.00 14.58
N ARG A 111 -40.37 -40.80 14.66
CA ARG A 111 -40.98 -39.52 14.23
C ARG A 111 -40.13 -38.29 14.60
N LEU A 112 -40.21 -37.28 13.73
CA LEU A 112 -39.81 -35.87 13.89
C LEU A 112 -40.92 -35.04 14.55
N SER A 113 -40.59 -33.92 15.23
CA SER A 113 -40.96 -32.54 14.82
C SER A 113 -41.03 -31.48 15.95
N ARG A 114 -40.60 -30.24 15.61
CA ARG A 114 -40.99 -28.87 16.12
C ARG A 114 -40.60 -28.50 17.57
N GLY A 115 -40.22 -27.27 17.95
CA GLY A 115 -40.10 -25.94 17.33
C GLY A 115 -40.24 -24.82 18.41
N ALA A 116 -39.63 -23.64 18.17
CA ALA A 116 -39.84 -22.32 18.83
C ALA A 116 -39.36 -22.13 20.30
N GLU A 117 -39.00 -20.96 20.85
CA GLU A 117 -38.45 -19.65 20.45
C GLU A 117 -38.24 -18.83 21.77
N HIS A 118 -37.23 -17.95 21.82
CA HIS A 118 -37.03 -16.74 22.67
C HIS A 118 -37.06 -16.79 24.23
N TRP A 119 -36.02 -16.23 24.87
CA TRP A 119 -36.00 -14.91 25.55
C TRP A 119 -34.59 -14.58 26.13
N GLU A 120 -34.18 -13.31 26.02
CA GLU A 120 -32.98 -12.71 26.59
C GLU A 120 -33.16 -12.39 28.09
N GLN A 121 -32.06 -12.41 28.87
CA GLN A 121 -31.67 -11.30 29.77
C GLN A 121 -30.26 -11.52 30.34
N GLY A 122 -29.53 -10.42 30.54
CA GLY A 122 -28.08 -10.38 30.77
C GLY A 122 -27.64 -10.54 32.22
N GLY A 123 -26.32 -10.45 32.45
CA GLY A 123 -25.77 -10.20 33.79
C GLY A 123 -24.44 -10.91 34.12
N SER A 124 -23.34 -10.19 33.90
CA SER A 124 -22.05 -10.23 34.63
C SER A 124 -21.60 -11.46 35.43
N SER A 125 -20.45 -12.01 35.07
CA SER A 125 -19.39 -12.34 36.04
C SER A 125 -18.02 -12.43 35.35
N ALA A 126 -17.28 -11.31 35.40
CA ALA A 126 -15.83 -11.38 35.44
C ALA A 126 -15.42 -12.02 36.79
N THR A 127 -14.21 -12.57 36.84
CA THR A 127 -13.53 -13.15 38.02
C THR A 127 -14.02 -14.52 38.50
N ALA A 128 -13.81 -15.56 37.69
CA ALA A 128 -13.54 -16.93 38.17
C ALA A 128 -13.14 -17.83 36.98
N ASN A 129 -11.90 -17.70 36.50
CA ASN A 129 -11.15 -18.76 35.80
C ASN A 129 -9.69 -18.33 35.48
N ALA A 130 -9.14 -17.39 36.25
CA ALA A 130 -7.76 -16.93 36.13
C ALA A 130 -6.78 -17.59 37.13
N GLU A 131 -7.17 -18.71 37.76
CA GLU A 131 -6.39 -19.38 38.82
C GLU A 131 -6.10 -20.87 38.58
N LEU A 132 -6.33 -21.39 37.39
CA LEU A 132 -5.94 -22.75 37.01
C LEU A 132 -5.30 -22.71 35.62
N GLU A 133 -4.02 -22.34 35.57
CA GLU A 133 -3.01 -22.62 34.50
C GLU A 133 -1.69 -21.85 34.83
N ARG A 134 -1.32 -21.78 36.13
CA ARG A 134 -0.03 -21.18 36.59
C ARG A 134 1.00 -22.20 37.07
N ASP A 135 0.67 -23.49 37.12
CA ASP A 135 1.55 -24.56 37.66
C ASP A 135 2.12 -25.53 36.60
N LYS A 136 2.19 -25.13 35.32
CA LYS A 136 2.89 -25.90 34.26
C LYS A 136 4.00 -25.13 33.55
N ARG A 137 4.67 -24.20 34.25
CA ARG A 137 5.93 -23.61 33.76
C ARG A 137 7.07 -23.98 34.69
N GLY A 138 7.77 -25.06 34.33
CA GLY A 138 9.09 -25.34 34.86
C GLY A 138 10.04 -24.17 34.61
N SER A 139 10.92 -23.97 35.58
CA SER A 139 11.95 -22.94 35.70
C SER A 139 12.97 -22.91 34.55
N PRO A 140 13.76 -21.82 34.42
CA PRO A 140 14.56 -21.51 33.23
C PRO A 140 15.66 -22.56 33.01
N LEU A 141 15.75 -23.09 31.79
CA LEU A 141 16.77 -24.06 31.43
C LEU A 141 18.16 -23.40 31.45
N ASP A 142 18.96 -23.96 32.35
CA ASP A 142 20.39 -23.77 32.58
C ASP A 142 21.21 -24.01 31.30
N CYS A 143 21.96 -23.00 30.88
CA CYS A 143 22.79 -23.04 29.67
C CYS A 143 24.10 -23.79 29.94
N ARG A 144 24.07 -25.12 30.13
CA ARG A 144 25.29 -25.94 30.22
C ARG A 144 25.15 -27.47 30.05
N LYS A 145 24.04 -27.99 29.50
CA LYS A 145 23.93 -29.42 29.15
C LYS A 145 23.14 -29.66 27.86
N SER A 146 23.84 -29.57 26.73
CA SER A 146 23.48 -30.25 25.47
C SER A 146 24.74 -30.40 24.61
N GLY A 147 25.74 -31.07 25.18
CA GLY A 147 26.73 -31.79 24.38
C GLY A 147 26.18 -33.19 24.07
N ASP A 148 26.53 -33.70 22.90
CA ASP A 148 26.25 -35.05 22.37
C ASP A 148 24.99 -35.21 21.53
N PHE A 149 25.00 -34.65 20.31
CA PHE A 149 24.71 -35.44 19.11
C PHE A 149 25.21 -34.69 17.85
N PHE A 150 25.96 -35.42 17.02
CA PHE A 150 26.67 -35.02 15.78
C PHE A 150 27.99 -34.25 15.94
N GLY A 151 29.08 -34.98 15.70
CA GLY A 151 30.43 -34.48 15.71
C GLY A 151 30.75 -33.57 14.53
N ALA A 152 31.38 -32.43 14.84
CA ALA A 152 32.37 -31.76 14.01
C ALA A 152 33.22 -30.87 14.93
N LYS A 153 34.49 -31.21 15.12
CA LYS A 153 35.47 -30.33 15.76
C LYS A 153 35.85 -29.24 14.76
N GLY A 154 35.71 -27.98 15.13
CA GLY A 154 36.24 -26.82 14.41
C GLY A 154 36.28 -25.60 15.32
N SER A 155 37.49 -25.13 15.60
CA SER A 155 37.82 -23.99 16.46
C SER A 155 37.16 -22.70 16.00
N GLY A 156 36.66 -21.92 16.96
CA GLY A 156 36.04 -20.63 16.72
C GLY A 156 37.05 -19.55 16.34
N GLU A 157 36.63 -18.70 15.40
CA GLU A 157 36.91 -17.27 15.34
C GLU A 157 35.76 -16.63 14.57
N GLY A 158 35.08 -15.68 15.21
CA GLY A 158 33.97 -14.94 14.61
C GLY A 158 34.48 -13.75 13.79
N ILE A 159 34.02 -13.62 12.55
CA ILE A 159 34.15 -12.40 11.75
C ILE A 159 32.85 -12.21 10.95
N ASN A 160 32.13 -11.11 11.24
CA ASN A 160 31.02 -10.59 10.43
C ASN A 160 31.61 -9.69 9.30
N PRO A 161 30.90 -9.39 8.20
CA PRO A 161 31.34 -9.75 6.87
C PRO A 161 31.22 -8.54 5.94
N PHE A 162 32.16 -7.60 5.95
CA PHE A 162 32.26 -6.52 4.98
C PHE A 162 33.68 -5.97 5.12
N LEU A 163 34.35 -5.66 4.01
CA LEU A 163 35.78 -5.33 3.86
C LEU A 163 36.64 -6.51 3.39
N ARG A 164 36.64 -6.74 2.07
CA ARG A 164 37.83 -7.24 1.39
C ARG A 164 38.34 -6.12 0.49
N LYS A 165 39.38 -5.43 0.96
CA LYS A 165 40.23 -4.59 0.11
C LYS A 165 40.98 -5.52 -0.84
N GLU A 166 40.83 -5.30 -2.14
CA GLU A 166 41.72 -5.88 -3.14
C GLU A 166 43.13 -5.33 -2.89
N LYS A 167 44.10 -6.24 -2.75
CA LYS A 167 45.52 -5.91 -2.79
C LYS A 167 45.99 -6.10 -4.22
N GLU A 168 46.48 -5.01 -4.80
CA GLU A 168 47.42 -5.01 -5.91
C GLU A 168 48.58 -5.96 -5.60
N ASN A 169 48.96 -6.77 -6.59
CA ASN A 169 50.33 -7.23 -6.71
C ASN A 169 50.72 -7.25 -8.18
N THR A 170 51.85 -6.62 -8.38
CA THR A 170 52.59 -6.34 -9.59
C THR A 170 53.29 -7.59 -10.12
N SER A 171 53.32 -7.75 -11.44
CA SER A 171 54.50 -8.26 -12.14
C SER A 171 54.47 -7.79 -13.59
N ASN A 172 55.50 -7.02 -13.93
CA ASN A 172 55.90 -6.65 -15.29
C ASN A 172 56.02 -7.89 -16.20
N ASP A 173 55.63 -7.75 -17.47
CA ASP A 173 56.60 -7.99 -18.55
C ASP A 173 56.18 -7.41 -19.92
N SER A 174 57.14 -6.62 -20.44
CA SER A 174 57.53 -6.34 -21.83
C SER A 174 56.51 -6.28 -23.00
N SER A 175 56.37 -5.06 -23.52
CA SER A 175 56.47 -4.64 -24.94
C SER A 175 56.15 -5.63 -26.07
N HIS A 176 55.14 -5.29 -26.88
CA HIS A 176 55.36 -5.00 -28.31
C HIS A 176 54.17 -4.26 -28.92
N SER A 177 54.46 -3.13 -29.56
CA SER A 177 53.59 -2.40 -30.49
C SER A 177 53.56 -3.10 -31.84
N CYS A 178 52.39 -3.14 -32.47
CA CYS A 178 52.23 -3.16 -33.93
C CYS A 178 50.81 -2.71 -34.28
N GLU A 179 50.70 -1.48 -34.78
CA GLU A 179 49.59 -1.05 -35.63
C GLU A 179 49.69 -1.80 -36.97
N ALA A 180 48.57 -2.29 -37.51
CA ALA A 180 48.21 -2.10 -38.92
C ALA A 180 46.89 -2.80 -39.30
N LEU A 181 46.18 -2.11 -40.20
CA LEU A 181 45.31 -2.61 -41.26
C LEU A 181 43.83 -2.89 -40.95
N VAL A 182 43.07 -1.82 -41.16
CA VAL A 182 41.72 -1.77 -41.73
C VAL A 182 41.53 -2.85 -42.81
N HIS A 183 40.56 -3.72 -42.59
CA HIS A 183 39.85 -4.40 -43.68
C HIS A 183 38.35 -4.37 -43.39
N THR A 184 37.66 -3.56 -44.18
CA THR A 184 36.20 -3.49 -44.30
C THR A 184 35.62 -4.83 -44.72
N CYS A 185 34.66 -5.34 -43.95
CA CYS A 185 33.72 -6.35 -44.41
C CYS A 185 32.35 -6.06 -43.79
N GLN A 186 31.49 -5.41 -44.58
CA GLN A 186 30.05 -5.37 -44.36
C GLN A 186 29.54 -6.81 -44.29
N LYS A 187 29.03 -7.23 -43.14
CA LYS A 187 28.15 -8.39 -43.01
C LYS A 187 26.90 -7.97 -42.27
N ASP A 188 25.79 -8.30 -42.90
CA ASP A 188 24.41 -8.02 -42.55
C ASP A 188 24.12 -8.12 -41.05
N ASN A 189 23.58 -7.03 -40.50
CA ASN A 189 23.06 -6.95 -39.13
C ASN A 189 21.78 -7.80 -39.01
N ALA A 190 21.93 -9.12 -38.88
CA ALA A 190 20.90 -9.94 -38.25
C ALA A 190 20.87 -9.56 -36.76
N LYS A 191 19.77 -8.94 -36.31
CA LYS A 191 19.51 -8.67 -34.89
C LYS A 191 19.76 -9.95 -34.08
N PRO A 192 20.56 -9.93 -33.01
CA PRO A 192 20.77 -11.12 -32.19
C PRO A 192 19.44 -11.55 -31.58
N LYS A 193 19.07 -12.83 -31.78
CA LYS A 193 17.95 -13.46 -31.06
C LYS A 193 18.19 -13.28 -29.56
N GLN A 194 17.28 -12.57 -28.91
CA GLN A 194 17.32 -12.32 -27.47
C GLN A 194 17.29 -13.68 -26.74
N GLN A 195 18.44 -14.10 -26.21
CA GLN A 195 18.50 -15.26 -25.33
C GLN A 195 17.63 -14.97 -24.11
N ASP A 196 16.63 -15.83 -23.86
CA ASP A 196 15.71 -15.69 -22.72
C ASP A 196 16.50 -15.77 -21.40
N THR A 197 16.88 -14.60 -20.90
CA THR A 197 17.50 -14.44 -19.59
C THR A 197 16.47 -14.72 -18.51
N LEU A 198 16.82 -15.62 -17.59
CA LEU A 198 16.02 -15.94 -16.40
C LEU A 198 15.66 -14.67 -15.63
N ILE A 199 14.36 -14.42 -15.41
CA ILE A 199 13.90 -13.26 -14.65
C ILE A 199 13.99 -13.57 -13.15
N THR A 200 14.87 -12.86 -12.44
CA THR A 200 15.10 -13.02 -10.98
C THR A 200 14.39 -11.97 -10.13
N ARG A 201 14.00 -10.84 -10.71
CA ARG A 201 13.29 -9.73 -10.07
C ARG A 201 12.14 -9.29 -10.98
N LEU A 202 10.91 -9.61 -10.57
CA LEU A 202 9.71 -9.34 -11.35
C LEU A 202 8.72 -8.53 -10.51
N MET A 203 8.29 -7.38 -11.03
CA MET A 203 7.14 -6.62 -10.52
C MET A 203 6.02 -6.67 -11.54
N LEU A 204 4.88 -7.21 -11.14
CA LEU A 204 3.68 -7.24 -11.97
C LEU A 204 2.53 -6.51 -11.28
N ASN A 205 2.23 -5.33 -11.80
CA ASN A 205 1.12 -4.50 -11.38
C ASN A 205 -0.09 -4.69 -12.28
N MET A 206 -1.26 -4.95 -11.71
CA MET A 206 -2.51 -5.07 -12.46
C MET A 206 -3.72 -4.80 -11.57
N PRO A 207 -4.94 -4.64 -12.10
CA PRO A 207 -6.11 -4.23 -11.30
C PRO A 207 -6.69 -5.35 -10.42
N PRO A 208 -7.48 -5.03 -9.39
CA PRO A 208 -8.05 -6.02 -8.47
C PRO A 208 -8.97 -6.98 -9.21
N SER A 209 -8.92 -8.26 -8.84
CA SER A 209 -9.82 -9.29 -9.35
C SER A 209 -9.67 -9.63 -10.85
N TYR A 210 -8.51 -9.36 -11.46
CA TYR A 210 -8.20 -9.79 -12.84
C TYR A 210 -7.49 -11.16 -12.89
N GLY A 211 -7.61 -11.97 -11.83
CA GLY A 211 -7.10 -13.35 -11.80
C GLY A 211 -5.68 -13.53 -11.27
N LYS A 212 -5.04 -12.49 -10.69
CA LYS A 212 -3.69 -12.55 -10.09
C LYS A 212 -3.46 -13.78 -9.19
N THR A 213 -4.13 -13.81 -8.05
CA THR A 213 -3.95 -14.86 -7.03
C THR A 213 -4.25 -16.26 -7.56
N GLU A 214 -5.22 -16.38 -8.47
CA GLU A 214 -5.55 -17.68 -9.08
C GLU A 214 -4.41 -18.19 -9.97
N ILE A 215 -3.93 -17.36 -10.90
CA ILE A 215 -2.87 -17.76 -11.84
C ILE A 215 -1.55 -18.00 -11.10
N ILE A 216 -1.13 -17.09 -10.21
CA ILE A 216 0.16 -17.22 -9.55
C ILE A 216 0.13 -18.16 -8.36
N ALA A 217 -0.76 -17.93 -7.40
CA ALA A 217 -0.68 -18.62 -6.14
C ALA A 217 -1.17 -20.06 -6.25
N ARG A 218 -2.25 -20.29 -7.00
CA ARG A 218 -2.83 -21.64 -7.14
C ARG A 218 -2.27 -22.41 -8.32
N CYS A 219 -2.37 -21.85 -9.52
CA CYS A 219 -2.03 -22.60 -10.73
C CYS A 219 -0.51 -22.73 -10.93
N PHE A 220 0.24 -21.62 -10.80
CA PHE A 220 1.67 -21.62 -11.11
C PHE A 220 2.48 -22.43 -10.10
N ILE A 221 2.23 -22.29 -8.79
CA ILE A 221 2.93 -23.10 -7.76
C ILE A 221 2.69 -24.59 -8.00
N ALA A 222 1.44 -25.02 -8.21
CA ALA A 222 1.14 -26.42 -8.47
C ALA A 222 1.80 -26.93 -9.75
N TRP A 223 1.68 -26.18 -10.85
CA TRP A 223 2.28 -26.55 -12.14
C TRP A 223 3.81 -26.65 -12.06
N ALA A 224 4.45 -25.69 -11.40
CA ALA A 224 5.89 -25.67 -11.22
C ALA A 224 6.37 -26.81 -10.33
N LEU A 225 5.65 -27.16 -9.25
CA LEU A 225 5.96 -28.34 -8.42
C LEU A 225 5.73 -29.67 -9.16
N GLY A 226 4.79 -29.72 -10.10
CA GLY A 226 4.59 -30.90 -10.96
C GLY A 226 5.75 -31.16 -11.93
N ASN A 227 6.38 -30.08 -12.42
CA ASN A 227 7.57 -30.17 -13.28
C ASN A 227 8.88 -30.23 -12.50
N TYR A 228 8.95 -29.59 -11.33
CA TYR A 228 10.13 -29.47 -10.49
C TYR A 228 9.80 -29.74 -9.00
N PRO A 229 9.60 -31.01 -8.61
CA PRO A 229 9.18 -31.39 -7.25
C PRO A 229 10.16 -31.01 -6.12
N GLN A 230 11.40 -30.69 -6.46
CA GLN A 230 12.46 -30.25 -5.55
C GLN A 230 12.46 -28.74 -5.27
N ARG A 231 11.65 -27.95 -6.00
CA ARG A 231 11.60 -26.49 -5.83
C ARG A 231 10.86 -26.10 -4.57
N LYS A 232 11.39 -25.08 -3.91
CA LYS A 232 10.87 -24.51 -2.66
C LYS A 232 10.28 -23.14 -2.94
N PHE A 233 9.02 -22.97 -2.56
CA PHE A 233 8.26 -21.75 -2.74
C PHE A 233 7.99 -21.10 -1.38
N ILE A 234 8.13 -19.78 -1.32
CA ILE A 234 7.52 -18.96 -0.27
C ILE A 234 6.41 -18.15 -0.93
N TYR A 235 5.21 -18.20 -0.38
CA TYR A 235 4.10 -17.33 -0.76
C TYR A 235 3.78 -16.37 0.40
N ILE A 236 3.70 -15.09 0.06
CA ILE A 236 3.51 -13.99 1.01
C ILE A 236 2.25 -13.23 0.61
N SER A 237 1.37 -12.95 1.57
CA SER A 237 0.23 -12.07 1.37
C SER A 237 -0.07 -11.24 2.62
N TYR A 238 -1.07 -10.37 2.59
CA TYR A 238 -1.41 -9.48 3.71
C TYR A 238 -2.06 -10.18 4.92
N SER A 239 -2.58 -11.41 4.76
CA SER A 239 -3.39 -12.11 5.78
C SER A 239 -3.00 -13.58 5.92
N ASP A 240 -2.80 -14.02 7.16
CA ASP A 240 -2.51 -15.42 7.49
C ASP A 240 -3.65 -16.37 7.06
N GLU A 241 -4.90 -15.92 7.16
CA GLU A 241 -6.07 -16.70 6.71
C GLU A 241 -6.03 -16.93 5.19
N LEU A 242 -5.74 -15.88 4.43
CA LEU A 242 -5.60 -15.98 2.98
C LEU A 242 -4.43 -16.91 2.61
N CYS A 243 -3.30 -16.77 3.28
CA CYS A 243 -2.14 -17.64 3.11
C CYS A 243 -2.49 -19.13 3.34
N ARG A 244 -3.14 -19.46 4.46
CA ARG A 244 -3.58 -20.84 4.77
C ARG A 244 -4.55 -21.37 3.71
N LYS A 245 -5.51 -20.55 3.27
CA LYS A 245 -6.46 -20.92 2.22
C LYS A 245 -5.74 -21.28 0.92
N ILE A 246 -4.77 -20.47 0.50
CA ILE A 246 -3.97 -20.76 -0.70
C ILE A 246 -3.14 -22.04 -0.53
N SER A 247 -2.48 -22.23 0.61
CA SER A 247 -1.72 -23.45 0.92
C SER A 247 -2.59 -24.71 0.77
N ASN A 248 -3.81 -24.69 1.32
CA ASN A 248 -4.76 -25.79 1.21
C ASN A 248 -5.22 -26.00 -0.24
N GLN A 249 -5.56 -24.93 -0.96
CA GLN A 249 -6.02 -25.05 -2.34
C GLN A 249 -4.94 -25.60 -3.29
N VAL A 250 -3.68 -25.19 -3.10
CA VAL A 250 -2.54 -25.74 -3.87
C VAL A 250 -2.36 -27.22 -3.55
N ARG A 251 -2.41 -27.58 -2.27
CA ARG A 251 -2.31 -28.97 -1.82
C ARG A 251 -3.41 -29.86 -2.38
N ASP A 252 -4.66 -29.41 -2.33
CA ASP A 252 -5.81 -30.14 -2.86
C ASP A 252 -5.70 -30.32 -4.38
N LEU A 253 -5.22 -29.30 -5.09
CA LEU A 253 -4.93 -29.41 -6.51
C LEU A 253 -3.84 -30.46 -6.78
N ILE A 254 -2.72 -30.44 -6.04
CA ILE A 254 -1.62 -31.41 -6.19
C ILE A 254 -2.06 -32.84 -5.86
N LYS A 255 -2.94 -33.02 -4.87
CA LYS A 255 -3.49 -34.34 -4.50
C LYS A 255 -4.58 -34.84 -5.45
N SER A 256 -5.07 -34.00 -6.34
CA SER A 256 -6.22 -34.33 -7.20
C SER A 256 -5.89 -35.40 -8.26
N PRO A 257 -6.89 -36.17 -8.74
CA PRO A 257 -6.72 -37.04 -9.90
C PRO A 257 -6.36 -36.27 -11.18
N PHE A 258 -6.80 -35.02 -11.30
CA PHE A 258 -6.45 -34.15 -12.42
C PHE A 258 -4.93 -33.94 -12.50
N PHE A 259 -4.30 -33.63 -11.38
CA PHE A 259 -2.86 -33.42 -11.31
C PHE A 259 -2.09 -34.68 -11.72
N ALA A 260 -2.44 -35.84 -11.16
CA ALA A 260 -1.89 -37.13 -11.57
C ALA A 260 -2.06 -37.38 -13.07
N SER A 261 -3.20 -36.99 -13.66
CA SER A 261 -3.45 -37.19 -15.09
C SER A 261 -2.50 -36.38 -15.99
N VAL A 262 -2.00 -35.24 -15.53
CA VAL A 262 -1.07 -34.38 -16.29
C VAL A 262 0.39 -34.77 -16.03
N PHE A 263 0.76 -35.01 -14.76
CA PHE A 263 2.15 -35.23 -14.36
C PHE A 263 2.54 -36.71 -14.21
N GLY A 264 1.57 -37.63 -14.34
CA GLY A 264 1.74 -39.08 -14.28
C GLY A 264 1.55 -39.68 -12.88
N LYS A 265 1.83 -38.90 -11.82
CA LYS A 265 1.63 -39.29 -10.42
C LYS A 265 1.46 -38.06 -9.53
N ASN A 266 0.85 -38.26 -8.37
CA ASN A 266 0.84 -37.26 -7.31
C ASN A 266 2.13 -37.37 -6.48
N PRO A 267 2.77 -36.24 -6.12
CA PRO A 267 3.95 -36.26 -5.25
C PRO A 267 3.57 -36.69 -3.83
N LEU A 268 4.55 -37.25 -3.12
CA LEU A 268 4.36 -37.70 -1.74
C LEU A 268 4.69 -36.57 -0.78
N PHE A 269 3.86 -36.39 0.24
CA PHE A 269 4.02 -35.36 1.27
C PHE A 269 4.82 -35.94 2.44
N LEU A 270 5.93 -35.30 2.79
CA LEU A 270 6.75 -35.60 3.97
C LEU A 270 6.23 -34.83 5.19
N GLN A 271 5.77 -33.60 4.97
CA GLN A 271 5.14 -32.76 5.97
C GLN A 271 3.93 -32.05 5.36
N ASP A 272 2.87 -31.91 6.16
CA ASP A 272 1.58 -31.39 5.69
C ASP A 272 0.86 -30.62 6.81
N ASN A 273 1.23 -29.35 6.99
CA ASN A 273 0.70 -28.45 8.02
C ASN A 273 -0.09 -27.30 7.38
N ALA A 274 -0.85 -26.53 8.16
CA ALA A 274 -1.66 -25.43 7.62
C ALA A 274 -0.83 -24.34 6.89
N ASN A 275 0.37 -24.03 7.41
CA ASN A 275 1.23 -22.97 6.87
C ASN A 275 2.34 -23.49 5.96
N GLU A 276 2.53 -24.81 5.86
CA GLU A 276 3.59 -25.37 5.03
C GLU A 276 3.32 -26.81 4.62
N PHE A 277 3.80 -27.20 3.45
CA PHE A 277 3.94 -28.60 3.09
C PHE A 277 5.28 -28.85 2.40
N VAL A 278 5.84 -30.02 2.64
CA VAL A 278 7.13 -30.46 2.08
C VAL A 278 6.90 -31.77 1.34
N LEU A 279 7.38 -31.84 0.11
CA LEU A 279 7.35 -33.03 -0.72
C LEU A 279 8.55 -33.92 -0.42
N LYS A 280 8.43 -35.23 -0.68
CA LYS A 280 9.51 -36.20 -0.47
C LYS A 280 10.77 -35.85 -1.27
N GLU A 281 10.59 -35.21 -2.43
CA GLU A 281 11.65 -34.73 -3.30
C GLU A 281 12.35 -33.45 -2.78
N GLY A 282 11.94 -32.92 -1.62
CA GLY A 282 12.58 -31.80 -0.92
C GLY A 282 12.06 -30.41 -1.26
N GLY A 283 11.17 -30.30 -2.26
CA GLY A 283 10.44 -29.09 -2.57
C GLY A 283 9.19 -28.92 -1.71
N GLY A 284 8.41 -27.88 -2.00
CA GLY A 284 7.19 -27.58 -1.24
C GLY A 284 6.83 -26.11 -1.23
N LEU A 285 5.85 -25.78 -0.40
CA LEU A 285 5.32 -24.43 -0.23
C LEU A 285 5.31 -24.05 1.24
N PHE A 286 5.86 -22.88 1.54
CA PHE A 286 5.72 -22.19 2.82
C PHE A 286 4.88 -20.93 2.61
N VAL A 287 3.90 -20.65 3.47
CA VAL A 287 3.06 -19.47 3.38
C VAL A 287 3.18 -18.59 4.63
N THR A 288 3.27 -17.28 4.46
CA THR A 288 3.44 -16.32 5.57
C THR A 288 2.95 -14.92 5.21
N THR A 289 3.03 -13.99 6.16
CA THR A 289 2.80 -12.56 5.93
C THR A 289 4.08 -11.77 6.17
N LEU A 290 4.14 -10.51 5.71
CA LEU A 290 5.22 -9.59 6.06
C LEU A 290 5.01 -8.91 7.42
N LYS A 291 4.10 -9.42 8.27
CA LYS A 291 3.94 -8.95 9.66
C LYS A 291 4.71 -9.83 10.66
N SER A 292 5.04 -11.06 10.28
CA SER A 292 5.81 -12.01 11.07
C SER A 292 7.22 -12.16 10.51
N ALA A 293 8.20 -12.39 11.38
CA ALA A 293 9.57 -12.68 10.94
C ALA A 293 9.59 -13.98 10.13
N ILE A 294 10.12 -13.92 8.91
CA ILE A 294 10.37 -15.12 8.10
C ILE A 294 11.64 -15.74 8.68
N THR A 295 11.56 -16.88 9.37
CA THR A 295 12.72 -17.58 9.96
C THR A 295 12.85 -19.01 9.41
N GLY A 296 14.09 -19.52 9.30
CA GLY A 296 14.38 -20.94 9.05
C GLY A 296 14.21 -21.50 7.62
N PHE A 297 13.52 -20.83 6.69
CA PHE A 297 13.25 -21.38 5.34
C PHE A 297 14.01 -20.62 4.24
N HIS A 298 14.60 -21.33 3.27
CA HIS A 298 15.18 -20.74 2.05
C HIS A 298 14.38 -21.21 0.82
N ALA A 299 14.17 -20.32 -0.14
CA ALA A 299 13.32 -20.58 -1.30
C ALA A 299 14.02 -20.34 -2.64
N HIS A 300 13.60 -21.14 -3.61
CA HIS A 300 13.95 -20.93 -5.01
C HIS A 300 13.06 -19.85 -5.64
N GLN A 301 11.83 -19.68 -5.15
CA GLN A 301 10.91 -18.65 -5.63
C GLN A 301 10.14 -18.04 -4.46
N ILE A 302 10.12 -16.71 -4.40
CA ILE A 302 9.32 -15.95 -3.44
C ILE A 302 8.25 -15.20 -4.22
N LEU A 303 6.98 -15.51 -3.93
CA LEU A 303 5.81 -14.91 -4.55
C LEU A 303 5.13 -14.01 -3.52
N ILE A 304 5.05 -12.71 -3.81
CA ILE A 304 4.45 -11.71 -2.92
C ILE A 304 3.17 -11.21 -3.59
N ASP A 305 2.01 -11.60 -3.07
CA ASP A 305 0.68 -11.25 -3.59
C ASP A 305 -0.06 -10.30 -2.62
N ASP A 306 -0.21 -9.04 -3.03
CA ASP A 306 -0.83 -7.96 -2.26
C ASP A 306 -0.35 -7.97 -0.78
N PRO A 307 0.89 -7.54 -0.48
CA PRO A 307 1.49 -7.70 0.86
C PRO A 307 0.86 -6.84 1.96
N ILE A 308 0.03 -5.87 1.59
CA ILE A 308 -0.63 -4.93 2.48
C ILE A 308 -2.08 -4.71 2.04
N LYS A 309 -3.00 -4.60 3.01
CA LYS A 309 -4.41 -4.29 2.74
C LYS A 309 -4.54 -2.83 2.31
N VAL A 310 -5.50 -2.54 1.42
CA VAL A 310 -5.86 -1.16 1.02
C VAL A 310 -6.11 -0.26 2.23
N SER A 311 -6.88 -0.73 3.22
CA SER A 311 -7.18 0.05 4.42
C SER A 311 -5.95 0.33 5.29
N ALA A 312 -4.96 -0.56 5.29
CA ALA A 312 -3.73 -0.43 6.07
C ALA A 312 -2.72 0.55 5.45
N MET A 313 -2.89 0.91 4.17
CA MET A 313 -2.03 1.89 3.48
C MET A 313 -2.08 3.28 4.09
N ASN A 314 -3.16 3.62 4.81
CA ASN A 314 -3.23 4.90 5.52
C ASN A 314 -2.29 4.95 6.73
N SER A 315 -1.91 3.80 7.30
CA SER A 315 -0.97 3.71 8.41
C SER A 315 0.48 3.79 7.90
N LYS A 316 1.22 4.82 8.32
CA LYS A 316 2.66 4.92 8.02
C LYS A 316 3.45 3.79 8.68
N ALA A 317 3.07 3.41 9.91
CA ALA A 317 3.73 2.34 10.65
C ALA A 317 3.60 0.99 9.92
N GLU A 318 2.40 0.64 9.44
CA GLU A 318 2.20 -0.63 8.72
C GLU A 318 2.94 -0.65 7.37
N ARG A 319 2.91 0.45 6.61
CA ARG A 319 3.69 0.57 5.36
C ARG A 319 5.18 0.39 5.59
N ASN A 320 5.72 1.11 6.56
CA ASN A 320 7.13 1.03 6.91
C ASN A 320 7.53 -0.37 7.38
N LEU A 321 6.67 -1.03 8.17
CA LEU A 321 6.91 -2.39 8.63
C LEU A 321 6.99 -3.37 7.45
N VAL A 322 6.08 -3.29 6.49
CA VAL A 322 6.10 -4.14 5.28
C VAL A 322 7.37 -3.91 4.47
N ASN A 323 7.75 -2.64 4.26
CA ASN A 323 8.94 -2.27 3.50
C ASN A 323 10.24 -2.72 4.20
N GLN A 324 10.32 -2.55 5.52
CA GLN A 324 11.45 -3.02 6.34
C GLN A 324 11.56 -4.54 6.32
N ASN A 325 10.45 -5.25 6.54
CA ASN A 325 10.44 -6.71 6.55
C ASN A 325 10.77 -7.29 5.17
N PHE A 326 10.44 -6.62 4.07
CA PHE A 326 10.95 -7.00 2.76
C PHE A 326 12.48 -6.95 2.71
N LYS A 327 13.08 -5.82 3.13
CA LYS A 327 14.54 -5.62 3.10
C LYS A 327 15.29 -6.59 4.00
N GLU A 328 14.81 -6.80 5.22
CA GLU A 328 15.49 -7.60 6.23
C GLU A 328 15.22 -9.10 6.09
N SER A 329 13.97 -9.46 5.82
CA SER A 329 13.51 -10.85 5.88
C SER A 329 13.32 -11.51 4.53
N VAL A 330 13.03 -10.80 3.44
CA VAL A 330 12.79 -11.46 2.14
C VAL A 330 14.08 -11.68 1.37
N LEU A 331 14.94 -10.66 1.29
CA LEU A 331 16.18 -10.73 0.52
C LEU A 331 17.14 -11.82 1.01
N SER A 332 17.19 -12.04 2.33
CA SER A 332 18.01 -13.07 2.99
C SER A 332 17.51 -14.51 2.78
N ARG A 333 16.33 -14.70 2.17
CA ARG A 333 15.67 -16.01 2.03
C ARG A 333 15.86 -16.65 0.67
N LEU A 334 16.54 -15.97 -0.25
CA LEU A 334 16.87 -16.54 -1.54
C LEU A 334 17.90 -17.64 -1.37
N GLN A 335 17.61 -18.81 -1.94
CA GLN A 335 18.47 -19.98 -1.84
C GLN A 335 19.75 -19.86 -2.67
N ASP A 336 19.67 -19.28 -3.87
CA ASP A 336 20.82 -19.09 -4.76
C ASP A 336 20.62 -17.88 -5.71
N ASN A 337 21.62 -17.60 -6.55
CA ASN A 337 21.56 -16.50 -7.53
C ASN A 337 20.57 -16.74 -8.69
N LYS A 338 19.99 -17.95 -8.79
CA LYS A 338 18.92 -18.31 -9.74
C LYS A 338 17.55 -18.26 -9.06
N SER A 339 17.49 -17.96 -7.76
CA SER A 339 16.24 -17.72 -7.06
C SER A 339 15.61 -16.41 -7.53
N ASN A 340 14.29 -16.38 -7.59
CA ASN A 340 13.55 -15.20 -8.01
C ASN A 340 12.62 -14.65 -6.93
N ILE A 341 12.35 -13.36 -7.03
CA ILE A 341 11.30 -12.66 -6.30
C ILE A 341 10.31 -12.13 -7.33
N THR A 342 9.04 -12.51 -7.18
CA THR A 342 7.94 -12.00 -7.98
C THR A 342 6.97 -11.26 -7.07
N ILE A 343 6.82 -9.96 -7.30
CA ILE A 343 5.85 -9.10 -6.62
C ILE A 343 4.65 -8.93 -7.55
N LEU A 344 3.48 -9.19 -7.02
CA LEU A 344 2.20 -9.12 -7.69
C LEU A 344 1.27 -8.33 -6.82
N MET A 345 0.89 -7.15 -7.28
CA MET A 345 -0.05 -6.35 -6.52
C MET A 345 -0.78 -5.37 -7.42
N GLN A 346 -1.93 -4.92 -6.96
CA GLN A 346 -2.40 -3.62 -7.43
C GLN A 346 -1.57 -2.52 -6.77
N ARG A 347 -1.28 -1.44 -7.51
CA ARG A 347 -0.69 -0.25 -6.88
C ARG A 347 -1.68 0.34 -5.87
N LEU A 348 -1.16 0.83 -4.76
CA LEU A 348 -1.92 1.40 -3.65
C LEU A 348 -1.46 2.82 -3.27
N GLY A 349 -0.33 3.27 -3.80
CA GLY A 349 0.21 4.61 -3.59
C GLY A 349 1.69 4.68 -3.97
N ASP A 350 2.30 5.87 -3.86
CA ASP A 350 3.75 6.01 -4.11
C ASP A 350 4.63 5.34 -3.05
N GLU A 351 4.10 5.19 -1.84
CA GLU A 351 4.78 4.59 -0.70
C GLU A 351 4.41 3.11 -0.49
N ASP A 352 3.76 2.48 -1.49
CA ASP A 352 3.53 1.04 -1.50
C ASP A 352 4.84 0.27 -1.75
N LEU A 353 4.82 -1.07 -1.63
CA LEU A 353 6.05 -1.86 -1.74
C LEU A 353 6.76 -1.66 -3.10
N CYS A 354 6.00 -1.56 -4.20
CA CYS A 354 6.56 -1.29 -5.52
C CYS A 354 7.19 0.11 -5.56
N GLY A 355 6.48 1.14 -5.11
CA GLY A 355 7.00 2.51 -5.09
C GLY A 355 8.24 2.66 -4.20
N PHE A 356 8.24 2.02 -3.02
CA PHE A 356 9.40 1.97 -2.13
C PHE A 356 10.65 1.37 -2.80
N LEU A 357 10.48 0.26 -3.54
CA LEU A 357 11.58 -0.44 -4.22
C LEU A 357 12.07 0.28 -5.49
N LEU A 358 11.24 1.15 -6.07
CA LEU A 358 11.54 1.94 -7.26
C LEU A 358 12.00 3.37 -6.92
N ASP A 359 11.99 3.76 -5.64
CA ASP A 359 12.42 5.09 -5.21
C ASP A 359 13.95 5.19 -5.13
N LYS A 360 14.52 6.11 -5.91
CA LYS A 360 15.95 6.44 -5.95
C LYS A 360 16.50 6.97 -4.62
N LYS A 361 15.64 7.40 -3.69
CA LYS A 361 16.05 7.77 -2.33
C LYS A 361 16.37 6.55 -1.48
N ASN A 362 15.75 5.40 -1.77
CA ASN A 362 15.88 4.18 -0.99
C ASN A 362 16.90 3.20 -1.61
N PHE A 363 17.00 3.18 -2.94
CA PHE A 363 17.85 2.24 -3.69
C PHE A 363 18.63 2.94 -4.80
N GLU A 364 19.82 2.45 -5.09
CA GLU A 364 20.62 2.91 -6.23
C GLU A 364 20.00 2.50 -7.56
N SER A 365 20.21 3.30 -8.62
CA SER A 365 19.60 3.06 -9.94
C SER A 365 19.87 1.65 -10.48
N HIS A 366 21.08 1.11 -10.28
CA HIS A 366 21.42 -0.22 -10.80
C HIS A 366 20.58 -1.35 -10.17
N ILE A 367 20.17 -1.20 -8.89
CA ILE A 367 19.30 -2.16 -8.19
C ILE A 367 17.86 -2.02 -8.69
N ILE A 368 17.41 -0.78 -8.94
CA ILE A 368 16.09 -0.49 -9.50
C ILE A 368 15.95 -1.10 -10.89
N ASP A 369 17.00 -0.99 -11.71
CA ASP A 369 17.04 -1.51 -13.08
C ASP A 369 17.05 -3.04 -13.17
N GLU A 370 17.38 -3.76 -12.08
CA GLU A 370 17.23 -5.22 -12.02
C GLU A 370 15.77 -5.66 -12.07
N TRP A 371 14.84 -4.83 -11.58
CA TRP A 371 13.42 -5.17 -11.56
C TRP A 371 12.80 -5.06 -12.95
N LYS A 372 12.39 -6.20 -13.49
CA LYS A 372 11.50 -6.21 -14.65
C LYS A 372 10.11 -5.78 -14.22
N GLN A 373 9.75 -4.55 -14.56
CA GLN A 373 8.45 -3.95 -14.24
C GLN A 373 7.45 -4.20 -15.36
N ILE A 374 6.28 -4.70 -15.01
CA ILE A 374 5.17 -4.96 -15.93
C ILE A 374 3.91 -4.37 -15.33
N SER A 375 3.31 -3.43 -16.04
CA SER A 375 2.08 -2.76 -15.62
C SER A 375 0.96 -3.06 -16.63
N LEU A 376 -0.10 -3.71 -16.17
CA LEU A 376 -1.30 -3.99 -16.95
C LEU A 376 -2.41 -3.04 -16.48
N LYS A 377 -2.70 -2.01 -17.29
CA LYS A 377 -3.73 -1.02 -16.98
C LYS A 377 -5.10 -1.53 -17.35
N ALA A 378 -6.14 -1.27 -16.53
CA ALA A 378 -7.52 -1.64 -16.85
C ALA A 378 -8.00 -1.06 -18.18
N ILE A 379 -7.54 0.15 -18.52
CA ILE A 379 -7.69 0.80 -19.82
C ILE A 379 -6.38 1.53 -20.16
N ASN A 380 -5.95 1.47 -21.42
CA ASN A 380 -4.72 2.10 -21.90
C ASN A 380 -5.06 3.35 -22.73
N LYS A 381 -4.34 4.46 -22.54
CA LYS A 381 -4.53 5.68 -23.33
C LYS A 381 -3.84 5.62 -24.70
N GLU A 382 -2.71 4.92 -24.76
CA GLU A 382 -1.86 4.81 -25.94
C GLU A 382 -1.74 3.35 -26.37
N ARG A 383 -1.24 3.13 -27.58
CA ARG A 383 -0.97 1.77 -28.09
C ARG A 383 0.18 1.18 -27.29
N GLU A 384 -0.04 0.00 -26.70
CA GLU A 384 0.98 -0.70 -25.91
C GLU A 384 1.28 -2.07 -26.55
N THR A 385 2.54 -2.47 -26.53
CA THR A 385 2.99 -3.78 -27.04
C THR A 385 3.56 -4.59 -25.88
N TYR A 386 3.03 -5.80 -25.70
CA TYR A 386 3.42 -6.72 -24.63
C TYR A 386 4.21 -7.88 -25.24
N THR A 387 5.52 -7.92 -24.98
CA THR A 387 6.44 -8.93 -25.53
C THR A 387 7.14 -9.73 -24.44
N ILE A 388 7.15 -11.06 -24.57
CA ILE A 388 7.93 -11.96 -23.71
C ILE A 388 8.32 -13.22 -24.49
N GLY A 389 9.62 -13.45 -24.67
CA GLY A 389 10.11 -14.51 -25.55
C GLY A 389 9.46 -14.43 -26.94
N ASP A 390 8.84 -15.52 -27.38
CA ASP A 390 8.12 -15.62 -28.66
C ASP A 390 6.69 -15.04 -28.63
N TYR A 391 6.18 -14.64 -27.46
CA TYR A 391 4.84 -14.09 -27.31
C TYR A 391 4.85 -12.58 -27.58
N ASN A 392 3.93 -12.13 -28.44
CA ASN A 392 3.71 -10.72 -28.74
C ASN A 392 2.20 -10.42 -28.83
N HIS A 393 1.77 -9.36 -28.15
CA HIS A 393 0.41 -8.84 -28.26
C HIS A 393 0.41 -7.32 -28.32
N ILE A 394 -0.31 -6.77 -29.28
CA ILE A 394 -0.50 -5.32 -29.43
C ILE A 394 -1.90 -4.98 -28.94
N ARG A 395 -1.98 -4.04 -28.00
CA ARG A 395 -3.23 -3.51 -27.46
C ARG A 395 -3.44 -2.09 -27.96
N GLU A 396 -4.55 -1.88 -28.68
CA GLU A 396 -4.93 -0.58 -29.22
C GLU A 396 -5.42 0.38 -28.11
N PRO A 397 -5.29 1.71 -28.30
CA PRO A 397 -5.80 2.71 -27.37
C PRO A 397 -7.26 2.50 -26.96
N ASN A 398 -7.60 2.87 -25.72
CA ASN A 398 -8.95 2.81 -25.14
C ASN A 398 -9.62 1.42 -25.16
N THR A 399 -8.81 0.37 -25.18
CA THR A 399 -9.30 -1.02 -25.15
C THR A 399 -9.26 -1.53 -23.71
N PRO A 400 -10.37 -2.01 -23.12
CA PRO A 400 -10.34 -2.62 -21.79
C PRO A 400 -9.39 -3.81 -21.73
N LEU A 401 -8.70 -3.97 -20.60
CA LEU A 401 -7.76 -5.09 -20.38
C LEU A 401 -8.51 -6.41 -20.42
N PHE A 402 -9.69 -6.46 -19.78
CA PHE A 402 -10.50 -7.66 -19.70
C PHE A 402 -11.99 -7.34 -19.92
N PRO A 403 -12.41 -7.20 -21.19
CA PRO A 403 -13.78 -6.77 -21.55
C PRO A 403 -14.88 -7.67 -21.01
N GLN A 404 -14.58 -8.97 -20.82
CA GLN A 404 -15.51 -9.95 -20.26
C GLN A 404 -15.84 -9.68 -18.78
N ARG A 405 -14.98 -8.91 -18.08
CA ARG A 405 -15.20 -8.49 -16.69
C ARG A 405 -15.69 -7.05 -16.60
N HIS A 406 -14.96 -6.11 -17.21
CA HIS A 406 -15.34 -4.71 -17.24
C HIS A 406 -15.18 -4.18 -18.66
N ASN A 407 -16.29 -3.74 -19.26
CA ASN A 407 -16.27 -2.99 -20.51
C ASN A 407 -15.96 -1.50 -20.24
N ASN A 408 -15.89 -0.68 -21.30
CA ASN A 408 -15.60 0.75 -21.16
C ASN A 408 -16.60 1.51 -20.26
N LYS A 409 -17.90 1.19 -20.34
CA LYS A 409 -18.94 1.82 -19.50
C LYS A 409 -18.79 1.40 -18.04
N ASP A 410 -18.48 0.13 -17.79
CA ASP A 410 -18.26 -0.38 -16.43
C ASP A 410 -17.04 0.30 -15.79
N LEU A 411 -15.96 0.48 -16.55
CA LEU A 411 -14.76 1.18 -16.09
C LEU A 411 -15.03 2.66 -15.80
N GLU A 412 -15.84 3.33 -16.61
CA GLU A 412 -16.26 4.71 -16.37
C GLU A 412 -17.11 4.84 -15.11
N LEU A 413 -18.08 3.93 -14.93
CA LEU A 413 -18.92 3.89 -13.72
C LEU A 413 -18.09 3.58 -12.48
N LEU A 414 -17.14 2.65 -12.57
CA LEU A 414 -16.19 2.36 -11.49
C LEU A 414 -15.36 3.60 -11.14
N LYS A 415 -14.83 4.32 -12.14
CA LYS A 415 -14.09 5.58 -11.94
C LYS A 415 -14.93 6.60 -11.18
N LEU A 416 -16.21 6.75 -11.53
CA LEU A 416 -17.14 7.67 -10.83
C LEU A 416 -17.42 7.25 -9.39
N GLN A 417 -17.49 5.94 -9.10
CA GLN A 417 -17.81 5.43 -7.77
C GLN A 417 -16.64 5.52 -6.77
N MET A 418 -15.44 5.16 -7.20
CA MET A 418 -14.26 5.13 -6.31
C MET A 418 -13.48 6.46 -6.29
N GLY A 419 -13.74 7.34 -7.25
CA GLY A 419 -12.99 8.57 -7.43
C GLY A 419 -11.76 8.39 -8.34
N GLU A 420 -11.30 9.49 -8.91
CA GLU A 420 -10.25 9.50 -9.93
C GLU A 420 -8.90 9.00 -9.39
N ASP A 421 -8.53 9.39 -8.18
CA ASP A 421 -7.27 9.02 -7.53
C ASP A 421 -7.19 7.50 -7.28
N GLU A 422 -8.22 6.91 -6.69
CA GLU A 422 -8.27 5.48 -6.41
C GLU A 422 -8.31 4.67 -7.70
N PHE A 423 -9.04 5.15 -8.70
CA PHE A 423 -9.09 4.50 -10.02
C PHE A 423 -7.74 4.56 -10.73
N SER A 424 -7.09 5.72 -10.76
CA SER A 424 -5.76 5.87 -11.36
C SER A 424 -4.76 4.93 -10.69
N THR A 425 -4.75 4.92 -9.36
CA THR A 425 -3.84 4.11 -8.56
C THR A 425 -4.11 2.60 -8.75
N GLN A 426 -5.32 2.13 -8.47
CA GLN A 426 -5.62 0.69 -8.42
C GLN A 426 -5.95 0.07 -9.78
N TYR A 427 -6.48 0.84 -10.74
CA TYR A 427 -6.90 0.32 -12.05
C TYR A 427 -5.95 0.74 -13.17
N LEU A 428 -5.41 1.96 -13.17
CA LEU A 428 -4.40 2.38 -14.15
C LEU A 428 -2.97 2.04 -13.73
N GLN A 429 -2.76 1.58 -12.49
CA GLN A 429 -1.43 1.34 -11.90
C GLN A 429 -0.53 2.59 -11.90
N GLU A 430 -1.15 3.77 -11.94
CA GLU A 430 -0.51 5.08 -11.92
C GLU A 430 -0.96 5.75 -10.62
N PRO A 431 -0.26 5.49 -9.50
CA PRO A 431 -0.49 6.27 -8.30
C PRO A 431 -0.36 7.74 -8.64
N MET A 432 -1.43 8.47 -8.38
CA MET A 432 -1.30 9.91 -8.33
C MET A 432 -0.72 10.21 -6.96
N VAL A 433 0.34 11.00 -6.95
CA VAL A 433 0.78 11.65 -5.72
C VAL A 433 -0.46 12.37 -5.22
N SER A 434 -1.00 11.94 -4.08
CA SER A 434 -2.01 12.73 -3.35
C SER A 434 -1.33 13.98 -2.78
N GLU A 435 -0.83 14.81 -3.69
CA GLU A 435 -0.41 16.19 -3.52
C GLU A 435 -1.57 17.14 -3.86
N ALA A 436 -2.79 16.63 -4.06
CA ALA A 436 -3.99 17.45 -3.93
C ALA A 436 -4.25 17.70 -2.44
N GLY A 437 -3.48 18.62 -1.85
CA GLY A 437 -3.85 19.24 -0.58
C GLY A 437 -5.29 19.75 -0.68
N PHE A 438 -6.09 19.52 0.37
CA PHE A 438 -7.47 20.02 0.38
C PHE A 438 -7.54 21.54 0.11
N PHE A 439 -6.45 22.23 0.45
CA PHE A 439 -6.09 23.58 0.02
C PHE A 439 -4.97 23.52 -1.04
N GLU A 440 -5.20 24.16 -2.18
CA GLU A 440 -4.22 24.21 -3.26
C GLU A 440 -3.31 25.43 -3.12
N LEU A 441 -2.04 25.30 -3.50
CA LEU A 441 -1.07 26.40 -3.44
C LEU A 441 -1.48 27.58 -4.34
N ALA A 442 -2.19 27.32 -5.44
CA ALA A 442 -2.62 28.35 -6.40
C ALA A 442 -3.54 29.42 -5.77
N TYR A 443 -4.27 29.08 -4.71
CA TYR A 443 -5.16 30.01 -4.00
C TYR A 443 -4.51 30.64 -2.75
N PHE A 444 -3.25 30.31 -2.43
CA PHE A 444 -2.54 30.92 -1.31
C PHE A 444 -2.20 32.38 -1.62
N LYS A 445 -2.96 33.32 -1.06
CA LYS A 445 -2.79 34.76 -1.33
C LYS A 445 -2.09 35.48 -0.19
N GLU A 446 -0.87 35.94 -0.47
CA GLU A 446 -0.16 36.85 0.40
C GLU A 446 -0.42 38.30 -0.02
N ILE A 447 -0.55 39.19 0.97
CA ILE A 447 -0.73 40.62 0.74
C ILE A 447 0.23 41.47 1.57
N PRO A 448 0.65 42.63 1.06
CA PRO A 448 1.39 43.61 1.82
C PRO A 448 0.48 44.38 2.79
N SER A 449 1.07 44.92 3.85
CA SER A 449 0.33 45.58 4.94
C SER A 449 -0.44 46.84 4.51
N TYR A 450 -0.09 47.47 3.39
CA TYR A 450 -0.78 48.66 2.86
C TYR A 450 -2.09 48.32 2.12
N GLU A 451 -2.33 47.07 1.75
CA GLU A 451 -3.60 46.62 1.17
C GLU A 451 -4.68 46.38 2.23
N CYS A 452 -4.30 46.34 3.50
CA CYS A 452 -5.21 46.21 4.63
C CYS A 452 -6.05 47.48 4.81
N GLN A 453 -7.35 47.31 4.97
CA GLN A 453 -8.27 48.38 5.32
C GLN A 453 -8.42 48.51 6.84
N ASN A 454 -9.43 49.26 7.28
CA ASN A 454 -9.77 49.33 8.70
C ASN A 454 -10.20 47.93 9.20
N GLN A 455 -9.54 47.45 10.26
CA GLN A 455 -9.69 46.09 10.77
C GLN A 455 -10.06 46.09 12.25
N ASN A 456 -10.94 45.17 12.63
CA ASN A 456 -11.02 44.73 14.03
C ASN A 456 -9.98 43.61 14.23
N LEU A 457 -9.18 43.71 15.29
CA LEU A 457 -8.11 42.77 15.57
C LEU A 457 -8.53 41.75 16.63
N TYR A 458 -8.18 40.49 16.38
CA TYR A 458 -8.52 39.35 17.21
C TYR A 458 -7.28 38.48 17.42
N ILE A 459 -7.02 38.07 18.65
CA ILE A 459 -5.99 37.09 18.97
C ILE A 459 -6.71 35.83 19.43
N PHE A 460 -6.49 34.72 18.74
CA PHE A 460 -6.96 33.41 19.14
C PHE A 460 -5.80 32.59 19.67
N VAL A 461 -6.06 31.82 20.73
CA VAL A 461 -5.08 30.95 21.38
C VAL A 461 -5.64 29.54 21.43
N ASP A 462 -4.93 28.62 20.78
CA ASP A 462 -5.13 27.17 20.91
C ASP A 462 -4.10 26.62 21.91
N SER A 463 -4.59 25.93 22.94
CA SER A 463 -3.79 25.46 24.07
C SER A 463 -3.62 23.94 24.02
N ALA A 464 -2.44 23.47 24.41
CA ALA A 464 -2.11 22.05 24.49
C ALA A 464 -1.61 21.71 25.91
N LEU A 465 -1.85 20.47 26.36
CA LEU A 465 -1.45 20.02 27.71
C LEU A 465 -0.06 19.36 27.76
N SER A 466 0.42 18.78 26.66
CA SER A 466 1.65 17.98 26.65
C SER A 466 2.88 18.81 26.28
N LEU A 467 4.02 18.47 26.88
CA LEU A 467 5.34 19.06 26.60
C LEU A 467 6.28 18.09 25.86
N ASN A 468 5.78 16.93 25.43
CA ASN A 468 6.59 15.96 24.69
C ASN A 468 6.97 16.51 23.31
N ALA A 469 8.14 16.15 22.76
CA ALA A 469 8.58 16.62 21.45
C ALA A 469 7.59 16.30 20.30
N ASN A 470 6.76 15.27 20.47
CA ASN A 470 5.72 14.86 19.53
C ASN A 470 4.32 15.43 19.87
N ALA A 471 4.19 16.27 20.89
CA ALA A 471 2.94 16.88 21.30
C ALA A 471 2.42 17.92 20.29
N ASP A 472 1.14 18.26 20.43
CA ASP A 472 0.49 19.34 19.71
C ASP A 472 1.13 20.69 20.09
N ASN A 473 1.19 21.61 19.13
CA ASN A 473 1.71 22.94 19.40
C ASN A 473 0.67 23.76 20.16
N ARG A 474 1.14 24.66 21.03
CA ARG A 474 0.34 25.83 21.42
C ARG A 474 0.46 26.84 20.29
N ALA A 475 -0.66 27.34 19.78
CA ALA A 475 -0.70 28.28 18.66
C ALA A 475 -1.39 29.58 19.08
N ILE A 476 -0.76 30.72 18.77
CA ILE A 476 -1.31 32.05 18.99
C ILE A 476 -1.37 32.75 17.64
N VAL A 477 -2.57 33.08 17.17
CA VAL A 477 -2.78 33.67 15.85
C VAL A 477 -3.48 35.03 15.99
N LEU A 478 -2.88 36.05 15.37
CA LEU A 478 -3.44 37.40 15.26
C LEU A 478 -4.13 37.55 13.90
N ILE A 479 -5.43 37.83 13.91
CA ILE A 479 -6.28 37.93 12.73
C ILE A 479 -6.97 39.28 12.73
N GLY A 480 -6.83 40.01 11.63
CA GLY A 480 -7.59 41.22 11.33
C GLY A 480 -8.81 40.88 10.49
N VAL A 481 -9.98 41.35 10.88
CA VAL A 481 -11.20 41.19 10.09
C VAL A 481 -11.61 42.54 9.52
N GLU A 482 -11.68 42.63 8.20
CA GLU A 482 -12.07 43.83 7.46
C GLU A 482 -13.32 43.57 6.63
N ASN A 483 -14.01 44.67 6.30
CA ASN A 483 -15.07 44.66 5.30
C ASN A 483 -14.45 44.99 3.96
N TYR A 484 -14.40 44.01 3.05
CA TYR A 484 -13.82 44.12 1.73
C TYR A 484 -14.89 43.78 0.70
N GLU A 485 -15.22 44.71 -0.19
CA GLU A 485 -16.23 44.50 -1.25
C GLU A 485 -17.60 44.01 -0.73
N ASN A 486 -18.09 44.58 0.37
CA ASN A 486 -19.33 44.16 1.06
C ASN A 486 -19.30 42.71 1.60
N THR A 487 -18.12 42.11 1.73
CA THR A 487 -17.92 40.77 2.29
C THR A 487 -16.85 40.79 3.38
N LEU A 488 -16.84 39.74 4.22
CA LEU A 488 -15.87 39.60 5.29
C LEU A 488 -14.56 39.06 4.72
N ARG A 489 -13.45 39.76 4.97
CA ARG A 489 -12.11 39.30 4.66
C ARG A 489 -11.29 39.14 5.94
N TYR A 490 -10.68 37.96 6.06
CA TYR A 490 -9.83 37.57 7.18
C TYR A 490 -8.36 37.71 6.75
N VAL A 491 -7.63 38.54 7.48
CA VAL A 491 -6.22 38.82 7.24
C VAL A 491 -5.42 38.24 8.40
N VAL A 492 -4.70 37.15 8.15
CA VAL A 492 -3.77 36.59 9.14
C VAL A 492 -2.55 37.49 9.20
N ARG A 493 -2.37 38.16 10.35
CA ARG A 493 -1.31 39.16 10.53
C ARG A 493 -0.06 38.57 11.17
N ASP A 494 -0.25 37.72 12.17
CA ASP A 494 0.86 37.06 12.83
C ASP A 494 0.45 35.68 13.36
N CYS A 495 1.43 34.79 13.50
CA CYS A 495 1.23 33.44 14.01
C CYS A 495 2.50 33.01 14.72
N VAL A 496 2.39 32.70 16.01
CA VAL A 496 3.49 32.17 16.81
C VAL A 496 3.04 30.81 17.34
N PHE A 497 3.91 29.81 17.23
CA PHE A 497 3.58 28.45 17.61
C PHE A 497 4.80 27.74 18.21
N GLY A 498 4.54 26.77 19.09
CA GLY A 498 5.59 25.90 19.62
C GLY A 498 5.12 25.01 20.76
N ILE A 499 6.01 24.14 21.20
CA ILE A 499 5.83 23.33 22.41
C ILE A 499 6.44 24.13 23.56
N TRP A 500 5.60 24.92 24.23
CA TRP A 500 6.02 25.85 25.28
C TRP A 500 5.38 25.50 26.61
N GLU A 501 6.05 25.83 27.70
CA GLU A 501 5.38 25.89 28.99
C GLU A 501 4.39 27.06 29.04
N GLU A 502 3.48 27.05 30.02
CA GLU A 502 2.47 28.09 30.20
C GLU A 502 3.12 29.47 30.35
N SER A 503 4.25 29.55 31.06
CA SER A 503 5.00 30.79 31.28
C SER A 503 5.49 31.43 29.98
N GLN A 504 6.06 30.63 29.07
CA GLN A 504 6.53 31.09 27.76
C GLN A 504 5.36 31.45 26.85
N THR A 505 4.27 30.68 26.89
CA THR A 505 3.04 31.00 26.14
C THR A 505 2.47 32.37 26.55
N ILE A 506 2.48 32.66 27.86
CA ILE A 506 2.06 33.96 28.40
C ILE A 506 2.98 35.09 27.93
N GLN A 507 4.30 34.88 27.88
CA GLN A 507 5.24 35.89 27.40
C GLN A 507 5.00 36.26 25.93
N GLU A 508 4.83 35.27 25.06
CA GLU A 508 4.52 35.49 23.64
C GLU A 508 3.15 36.19 23.47
N LEU A 509 2.14 35.79 24.24
CA LEU A 509 0.83 36.41 24.22
C LEU A 509 0.88 37.88 24.67
N ILE A 510 1.58 38.18 25.77
CA ILE A 510 1.77 39.55 26.27
C ILE A 510 2.51 40.40 25.24
N SER A 511 3.54 39.85 24.59
CA SER A 511 4.27 40.53 23.51
C SER A 511 3.31 40.96 22.38
N LEU A 512 2.48 40.03 21.90
CA LEU A 512 1.46 40.32 20.88
C LEU A 512 0.41 41.34 21.33
N MET A 513 -0.03 41.28 22.58
CA MET A 513 -1.00 42.22 23.16
C MET A 513 -0.43 43.65 23.24
N LEU A 514 0.86 43.79 23.54
CA LEU A 514 1.55 45.07 23.59
C LEU A 514 1.67 45.72 22.21
N ASP A 515 1.99 44.93 21.20
CA ASP A 515 2.05 45.40 19.82
C ASP A 515 0.65 45.72 19.27
N ASN A 516 -0.39 45.11 19.83
CA ASN A 516 -1.77 45.22 19.37
C ASN A 516 -2.76 45.53 20.51
N PRO A 517 -2.73 46.75 21.09
CA PRO A 517 -3.49 47.10 22.30
C PRO A 517 -5.02 47.11 22.11
N LYS A 518 -5.50 47.13 20.85
CA LYS A 518 -6.93 47.09 20.51
C LYS A 518 -7.45 45.68 20.21
N ALA A 519 -6.59 44.66 20.21
CA ALA A 519 -6.99 43.31 19.86
C ALA A 519 -7.80 42.66 20.99
N LYS A 520 -8.87 41.95 20.63
CA LYS A 520 -9.63 41.10 21.56
C LYS A 520 -9.00 39.72 21.62
N VAL A 521 -8.76 39.20 22.81
CA VAL A 521 -8.09 37.92 23.04
C VAL A 521 -9.12 36.86 23.39
N TYR A 522 -9.10 35.75 22.66
CA TYR A 522 -9.95 34.59 22.86
C TYR A 522 -9.08 33.36 23.14
N ILE A 523 -9.30 32.73 24.29
CA ILE A 523 -8.58 31.53 24.71
C ILE A 523 -9.57 30.36 24.72
N GLU A 524 -9.22 29.27 24.06
CA GLU A 524 -10.06 28.06 24.09
C GLU A 524 -10.05 27.45 25.50
N SER A 525 -11.22 27.16 26.09
CA SER A 525 -11.29 26.67 27.48
C SER A 525 -10.69 25.28 27.67
N ASP A 526 -10.73 24.47 26.61
CA ASP A 526 -10.24 23.09 26.60
C ASP A 526 -8.69 23.08 26.47
N GLY A 527 -8.06 21.90 26.60
CA GLY A 527 -6.61 21.79 26.39
C GLY A 527 -5.72 22.62 27.35
N GLY A 528 -6.25 23.02 28.51
CA GLY A 528 -5.51 23.79 29.53
C GLY A 528 -5.72 25.31 29.48
N GLY A 529 -6.57 25.82 28.59
CA GLY A 529 -6.73 27.27 28.45
C GLY A 529 -7.35 28.00 29.64
N LEU A 530 -8.20 27.34 30.45
CA LEU A 530 -8.68 27.92 31.73
C LEU A 530 -7.53 28.20 32.71
N THR A 531 -6.53 27.33 32.73
CA THR A 531 -5.33 27.51 33.55
C THR A 531 -4.49 28.65 32.98
N LEU A 532 -4.32 28.68 31.65
CA LEU A 532 -3.58 29.74 30.95
C LEU A 532 -4.18 31.13 31.21
N GLU A 533 -5.51 31.28 31.14
CA GLU A 533 -6.21 32.54 31.42
C GLU A 533 -5.94 33.03 32.85
N ARG A 534 -6.07 32.15 33.84
CA ARG A 534 -5.83 32.51 35.26
C ARG A 534 -4.40 32.99 35.49
N LEU A 535 -3.42 32.29 34.91
CA LEU A 535 -2.01 32.65 35.00
C LEU A 535 -1.72 33.95 34.26
N LEU A 536 -2.31 34.15 33.07
CA LEU A 536 -2.20 35.37 32.29
C LEU A 536 -2.74 36.58 33.06
N LEU A 537 -3.91 36.48 33.68
CA LEU A 537 -4.49 37.58 34.46
C LEU A 537 -3.60 37.99 35.64
N SER A 538 -3.02 37.02 36.34
CA SER A 538 -2.06 37.28 37.43
C SER A 538 -0.81 38.00 36.90
N GLU A 539 -0.27 37.53 35.78
CA GLU A 539 0.93 38.11 35.18
C GLU A 539 0.68 39.50 34.59
N LEU A 540 -0.51 39.77 34.03
CA LEU A 540 -0.89 41.08 33.53
C LEU A 540 -0.94 42.13 34.64
N VAL A 541 -1.38 41.78 35.85
CA VAL A 541 -1.33 42.70 37.00
C VAL A 541 0.12 43.06 37.33
N ARG A 542 1.02 42.06 37.32
CA ARG A 542 2.45 42.27 37.57
C ARG A 542 3.08 43.18 36.51
N VAL A 543 2.85 42.89 35.23
CA VAL A 543 3.39 43.65 34.09
C VAL A 543 2.82 45.07 34.06
N ASN A 544 1.51 45.25 34.28
CA ASN A 544 0.89 46.57 34.29
C ASN A 544 1.37 47.44 35.46
N ASN A 545 1.63 46.85 36.64
CA ASN A 545 2.22 47.57 37.75
C ASN A 545 3.65 48.05 37.41
N GLN A 546 4.48 47.18 36.81
CA GLN A 546 5.82 47.57 36.37
C GLN A 546 5.79 48.68 35.31
N ARG A 547 4.91 48.55 34.32
CA ARG A 547 4.71 49.57 33.28
C ARG A 547 4.23 50.89 33.85
N LYS A 548 3.32 50.86 34.84
CA LYS A 548 2.86 52.05 35.55
C LYS A 548 3.99 52.77 36.26
N THR A 549 4.86 52.02 36.97
CA THR A 549 6.08 52.57 37.59
C THR A 549 7.01 53.20 36.57
N ASN A 550 7.10 52.62 35.37
CA ASN A 550 7.93 53.10 34.27
C ASN A 550 7.23 54.14 33.36
N ALA A 551 6.06 54.68 33.76
CA ALA A 551 5.25 55.62 32.97
C ALA A 551 4.90 55.15 31.54
N GLN A 552 4.76 53.84 31.34
CA GLN A 552 4.37 53.22 30.07
C GLN A 552 2.86 52.93 30.03
N SER A 553 2.30 52.83 28.82
CA SER A 553 0.91 52.45 28.62
C SER A 553 0.64 51.03 29.14
N GLN A 554 -0.50 50.87 29.81
CA GLN A 554 -0.97 49.59 30.33
C GLN A 554 -1.59 48.73 29.23
N ILE A 555 -1.56 47.41 29.43
CA ILE A 555 -2.27 46.42 28.62
C ILE A 555 -3.73 46.42 29.05
N THR A 556 -4.63 46.74 28.12
CA THR A 556 -6.08 46.89 28.34
C THR A 556 -6.93 46.01 27.44
N ASN A 557 -6.31 45.06 26.72
CA ASN A 557 -7.00 44.12 25.85
C ASN A 557 -8.10 43.36 26.61
N SER A 558 -9.25 43.15 25.95
CA SER A 558 -10.31 42.29 26.47
C SER A 558 -9.92 40.83 26.28
N ILE A 559 -9.93 40.05 27.37
CA ILE A 559 -9.62 38.62 27.37
C ILE A 559 -10.90 37.86 27.69
N LYS A 560 -11.20 36.82 26.91
CA LYS A 560 -12.33 35.92 27.13
C LYS A 560 -11.92 34.48 26.87
N CYS A 561 -12.21 33.59 27.82
CA CYS A 561 -12.28 32.16 27.52
C CYS A 561 -13.60 31.80 26.82
N TYR A 562 -13.53 30.96 25.80
CA TYR A 562 -14.72 30.42 25.13
C TYR A 562 -14.64 28.90 25.06
N THR A 563 -15.80 28.25 25.17
CA THR A 563 -15.88 26.80 25.01
C THR A 563 -16.19 26.47 23.55
N PRO A 564 -15.37 25.64 22.89
CA PRO A 564 -15.59 25.27 21.50
C PRO A 564 -16.94 24.51 21.37
N SER A 565 -17.62 24.72 20.25
CA SER A 565 -18.89 24.04 20.00
C SER A 565 -18.68 22.55 19.81
N ARG A 566 -19.24 21.72 20.71
CA ARG A 566 -19.21 20.24 20.59
C ARG A 566 -19.95 19.69 19.36
N LYS A 567 -20.71 20.54 18.65
CA LYS A 567 -21.49 20.14 17.46
C LYS A 567 -20.66 20.12 16.18
N VAL A 568 -19.53 20.82 16.14
CA VAL A 568 -18.70 20.96 14.94
C VAL A 568 -17.31 20.41 15.25
N SER A 569 -16.88 19.42 14.49
CA SER A 569 -15.55 18.82 14.67
C SER A 569 -14.42 19.75 14.21
N LYS A 570 -13.20 19.55 14.73
CA LYS A 570 -11.97 20.27 14.29
C LYS A 570 -11.81 20.24 12.76
N ILE A 571 -12.03 19.07 12.15
CA ILE A 571 -11.96 18.89 10.70
C ILE A 571 -13.01 19.73 9.96
N GLU A 572 -14.24 19.80 10.45
CA GLU A 572 -15.31 20.61 9.83
C GLU A 572 -15.03 22.11 9.94
N LYS A 573 -14.47 22.56 11.08
CA LYS A 573 -14.01 23.95 11.24
C LYS A 573 -12.98 24.30 10.17
N ILE A 574 -11.94 23.48 10.01
CA ILE A 574 -10.88 23.73 9.03
C ILE A 574 -11.43 23.66 7.60
N LYS A 575 -12.33 22.71 7.29
CA LYS A 575 -13.00 22.64 5.98
C LYS A 575 -13.73 23.94 5.62
N ALA A 576 -14.32 24.62 6.60
CA ALA A 576 -15.04 25.87 6.40
C ALA A 576 -14.15 27.04 5.95
N LEU A 577 -12.82 26.92 6.06
CA LEU A 577 -11.89 27.91 5.52
C LEU A 577 -11.82 27.90 3.98
N LYS A 578 -12.13 26.77 3.34
CA LYS A 578 -11.92 26.56 1.89
C LYS A 578 -12.61 27.59 0.99
N PRO A 579 -13.89 27.96 1.21
CA PRO A 579 -14.53 29.00 0.40
C PRO A 579 -13.79 30.34 0.48
N PHE A 580 -13.36 30.77 1.67
CA PHE A 580 -12.63 32.03 1.85
C PHE A 580 -11.23 31.97 1.27
N TYR A 581 -10.56 30.83 1.40
CA TYR A 581 -9.24 30.59 0.82
C TYR A 581 -9.27 30.65 -0.71
N ASN A 582 -10.17 29.89 -1.35
CA ASN A 582 -10.27 29.82 -2.81
C ASN A 582 -10.67 31.16 -3.46
N THR A 583 -11.45 31.98 -2.75
CA THR A 583 -11.91 33.29 -3.24
C THR A 583 -10.94 34.43 -2.92
N GLY A 584 -9.89 34.19 -2.12
CA GLY A 584 -8.96 35.21 -1.67
C GLY A 584 -9.51 36.15 -0.59
N PHE A 585 -10.55 35.73 0.13
CA PHE A 585 -11.06 36.40 1.34
C PHE A 585 -10.41 35.90 2.63
N LEU A 586 -9.61 34.83 2.58
CA LEU A 586 -8.62 34.48 3.59
C LEU A 586 -7.23 34.76 3.02
N VAL A 587 -6.52 35.74 3.59
CA VAL A 587 -5.22 36.19 3.09
C VAL A 587 -4.20 36.30 4.22
N PHE A 588 -2.93 36.30 3.84
CA PHE A 588 -1.82 36.28 4.78
C PHE A 588 -0.90 37.49 4.58
N LEU A 589 -0.44 38.14 5.66
CA LEU A 589 0.55 39.20 5.53
C LEU A 589 1.94 38.61 5.19
N HIS A 590 2.68 39.28 4.30
CA HIS A 590 4.03 38.84 3.93
C HIS A 590 5.02 38.74 5.12
N ASN A 591 4.82 39.55 6.16
CA ASN A 591 5.69 39.61 7.33
C ASN A 591 5.23 38.75 8.51
N THR A 592 4.29 37.82 8.31
CA THR A 592 3.82 36.90 9.35
C THR A 592 4.92 35.91 9.76
N ARG A 593 5.25 35.83 11.06
CA ARG A 593 6.35 34.98 11.57
C ARG A 593 6.12 33.48 11.31
N GLY A 594 4.88 33.01 11.45
CA GLY A 594 4.49 31.61 11.28
C GLY A 594 4.03 31.21 9.89
N LEU A 595 4.25 32.03 8.86
CA LEU A 595 3.68 31.83 7.52
C LEU A 595 4.05 30.47 6.91
N ALA A 596 5.31 30.05 7.05
CA ALA A 596 5.80 28.77 6.54
C ALA A 596 5.10 27.57 7.18
N GLN A 597 4.78 27.67 8.48
CA GLN A 597 4.07 26.61 9.20
C GLN A 597 2.60 26.56 8.79
N ILE A 598 1.92 27.71 8.71
CA ILE A 598 0.53 27.78 8.21
C ILE A 598 0.45 27.17 6.81
N LYS A 599 1.38 27.54 5.92
CA LYS A 599 1.43 27.01 4.55
C LYS A 599 1.63 25.49 4.53
N LYS A 600 2.51 24.98 5.40
CA LYS A 600 2.74 23.53 5.56
C LYS A 600 1.50 22.80 6.08
N GLU A 601 0.80 23.37 7.06
CA GLU A 601 -0.44 22.81 7.61
C GLU A 601 -1.57 22.81 6.58
N LEU A 602 -1.81 23.93 5.87
CA LEU A 602 -2.83 24.03 4.82
C LEU A 602 -2.61 23.03 3.68
N LEU A 603 -1.40 22.99 3.11
CA LEU A 603 -1.09 22.06 2.02
C LEU A 603 -1.04 20.61 2.50
N GLY A 604 -0.72 20.39 3.78
CA GLY A 604 -0.75 19.09 4.44
C GLY A 604 -2.14 18.67 4.92
N PHE A 605 -3.14 19.54 4.90
CA PHE A 605 -4.44 19.20 5.48
C PHE A 605 -5.15 18.16 4.61
N ASN A 606 -5.55 17.04 5.23
CA ASN A 606 -6.34 16.00 4.59
C ASN A 606 -7.53 15.63 5.48
N PRO A 607 -8.77 15.96 5.05
CA PRO A 607 -9.99 15.60 5.76
C PRO A 607 -10.17 14.13 6.15
N ALA A 608 -9.55 13.21 5.40
CA ALA A 608 -9.65 11.77 5.63
C ALA A 608 -8.58 11.26 6.62
N LYS A 609 -7.62 12.11 7.03
CA LYS A 609 -6.51 11.75 7.94
C LYS A 609 -6.45 12.74 9.11
N PRO A 610 -7.19 12.49 10.22
CA PRO A 610 -7.41 13.43 11.33
C PRO A 610 -6.19 13.82 12.18
N PHE A 611 -5.04 13.14 12.02
CA PHE A 611 -3.97 13.11 13.03
C PHE A 611 -2.72 13.93 12.64
N ARG A 612 -2.88 15.02 11.88
CA ARG A 612 -1.79 15.97 11.62
C ARG A 612 -1.83 17.10 12.67
N LYS A 613 -0.65 17.66 12.98
CA LYS A 613 -0.50 18.85 13.81
C LYS A 613 -1.03 20.05 13.02
N ASP A 614 -2.32 20.33 13.19
CA ASP A 614 -3.09 21.32 12.44
C ASP A 614 -3.47 22.52 13.35
N ASP A 615 -2.65 22.82 14.36
CA ASP A 615 -2.99 23.71 15.47
C ASP A 615 -3.06 25.19 15.03
N CYS A 616 -2.18 25.62 14.11
CA CYS A 616 -2.23 27.00 13.61
C CYS A 616 -3.47 27.22 12.74
N ILE A 617 -3.78 26.26 11.85
CA ILE A 617 -4.97 26.36 10.97
C ILE A 617 -6.29 26.13 11.73
N ASP A 618 -6.30 25.35 12.81
CA ASP A 618 -7.45 25.21 13.69
C ASP A 618 -7.72 26.51 14.46
N CYS A 619 -6.66 27.18 14.93
CA CYS A 619 -6.78 28.50 15.55
C CYS A 619 -7.41 29.53 14.58
N ILE A 620 -6.99 29.53 13.32
CA ILE A 620 -7.61 30.35 12.26
C ILE A 620 -9.07 29.96 12.03
N ALA A 621 -9.35 28.66 11.95
CA ALA A 621 -10.70 28.14 11.75
C ALA A 621 -11.65 28.50 12.90
N SER A 622 -11.17 28.44 14.14
CA SER A 622 -11.90 28.87 15.33
C SER A 622 -12.25 30.35 15.27
N CYS A 623 -11.35 31.21 14.76
CA CYS A 623 -11.65 32.63 14.56
C CYS A 623 -12.77 32.84 13.53
N VAL A 624 -12.71 32.17 12.38
CA VAL A 624 -13.73 32.28 11.32
C VAL A 624 -15.10 31.79 11.81
N ALA A 625 -15.13 30.76 12.66
CA ALA A 625 -16.36 30.19 13.20
C ALA A 625 -16.94 30.95 14.41
N HIS A 626 -16.20 31.90 15.00
CA HIS A 626 -16.58 32.54 16.26
C HIS A 626 -17.57 33.70 16.05
N SER A 627 -18.72 33.67 16.73
CA SER A 627 -19.83 34.60 16.50
C SER A 627 -19.54 36.06 16.88
N GLU A 628 -18.62 36.33 17.82
CA GLU A 628 -18.21 37.69 18.19
C GLU A 628 -17.18 38.32 17.22
N VAL A 629 -16.72 37.56 16.23
CA VAL A 629 -15.78 38.04 15.21
C VAL A 629 -16.56 38.76 14.13
N ILE A 630 -16.38 40.08 14.08
CA ILE A 630 -17.10 40.99 13.19
C ILE A 630 -16.13 41.98 12.55
N ALA A 631 -16.37 42.33 11.29
CA ALA A 631 -15.70 43.46 10.67
C ALA A 631 -16.15 44.79 11.32
N PRO A 632 -15.36 45.87 11.20
CA PRO A 632 -15.82 47.21 11.54
C PRO A 632 -17.15 47.51 10.82
N SER A 633 -18.11 48.11 11.53
CA SER A 633 -19.37 48.53 10.93
C SER A 633 -19.10 49.52 9.79
N PHE A 634 -19.99 49.56 8.79
CA PHE A 634 -20.03 50.63 7.79
C PHE A 634 -20.28 51.96 8.49
N GLY A 635 -19.23 52.56 9.04
CA GLY A 635 -19.24 53.92 9.53
C GLY A 635 -19.25 54.84 8.34
N ALA A 636 -20.29 55.67 8.26
CA ALA A 636 -20.46 56.80 7.35
C ALA A 636 -19.14 57.31 6.76
N LYS A 637 -19.08 57.39 5.41
CA LYS A 637 -18.01 57.99 4.60
C LYS A 637 -17.04 58.78 5.48
N ALA A 638 -15.87 58.20 5.77
CA ALA A 638 -14.76 59.00 6.23
C ALA A 638 -14.67 60.16 5.24
N LYS A 639 -14.91 61.40 5.71
CA LYS A 639 -14.74 62.59 4.86
C LYS A 639 -13.38 62.41 4.21
N GLU A 640 -13.36 62.23 2.89
CA GLU A 640 -12.14 62.14 2.11
C GLU A 640 -11.21 63.24 2.63
N SER A 641 -10.13 62.85 3.31
CA SER A 641 -9.06 63.77 3.62
C SER A 641 -8.38 64.02 2.28
N LYS A 642 -8.96 64.97 1.53
CA LYS A 642 -8.42 65.44 0.25
C LYS A 642 -6.92 65.57 0.39
N SER A 643 -6.21 64.96 -0.54
CA SER A 643 -4.76 65.00 -0.59
C SER A 643 -4.29 66.47 -0.49
N PRO A 644 -3.10 66.76 0.08
CA PRO A 644 -2.57 68.12 0.08
C PRO A 644 -2.58 68.78 -1.30
N ILE A 645 -2.42 67.99 -2.36
CA ILE A 645 -2.50 68.40 -3.77
C ILE A 645 -3.94 68.79 -4.18
N GLU A 646 -4.97 68.05 -3.76
CA GLU A 646 -6.37 68.42 -4.02
C GLU A 646 -6.81 69.67 -3.24
N ARG A 647 -6.30 69.87 -2.02
CA ARG A 647 -6.52 71.10 -1.26
C ARG A 647 -5.92 72.31 -1.97
N LEU A 648 -4.71 72.16 -2.53
CA LEU A 648 -4.05 73.20 -3.34
C LEU A 648 -4.81 73.47 -4.65
N ARG A 649 -5.28 72.44 -5.35
CA ARG A 649 -6.09 72.59 -6.58
C ARG A 649 -7.44 73.26 -6.32
N GLN A 650 -8.09 72.99 -5.18
CA GLN A 650 -9.31 73.69 -4.81
C GLN A 650 -9.06 75.16 -4.43
N LYS A 651 -7.97 75.45 -3.72
CA LYS A 651 -7.58 76.84 -3.38
C LYS A 651 -7.27 77.67 -4.64
N ALA A 652 -6.61 77.06 -5.63
CA ALA A 652 -6.33 77.69 -6.92
C ALA A 652 -7.62 77.89 -7.76
N ARG A 653 -8.58 76.97 -7.69
CA ARG A 653 -9.89 77.12 -8.35
C ARG A 653 -10.75 78.19 -7.69
N SER A 654 -10.78 78.30 -6.36
CA SER A 654 -11.57 79.31 -5.66
C SER A 654 -11.01 80.72 -5.85
N GLN A 655 -9.69 80.87 -6.00
CA GLN A 655 -9.06 82.17 -6.30
C GLN A 655 -9.32 82.64 -7.74
N ARG A 656 -9.50 81.74 -8.72
CA ARG A 656 -9.84 82.12 -10.10
C ARG A 656 -11.27 82.62 -10.27
N VAL A 657 -12.19 82.25 -9.38
CA VAL A 657 -13.59 82.71 -9.42
C VAL A 657 -13.75 84.11 -8.81
N ALA A 658 -12.78 84.55 -8.00
CA ALA A 658 -12.80 85.87 -7.35
C ALA A 658 -12.27 87.04 -8.21
N TRP A 659 -11.80 86.78 -9.44
CA TRP A 659 -11.27 87.81 -10.37
C TRP A 659 -12.15 88.00 -11.62
N ASN A 660 -13.37 87.48 -11.62
CA ASN A 660 -14.36 87.67 -12.69
C ASN A 660 -15.67 88.25 -12.14
N PHE A 661 -15.57 89.28 -11.31
CA PHE A 661 -16.64 90.23 -11.01
C PHE A 661 -16.05 91.63 -10.83
#